data_AF-A0A674IVK4-F1
#
_entry.id   AF-A0A674IVK4-F1
#
_cell.length_a   1.000
_cell.length_b   1.000
_cell.length_c   1.000
_cell.angle_alpha   90.00
_cell.angle_beta   90.00
_cell.angle_gamma   90.00
#
_symmetry.space_group_name_H-M   'P 1'
#
loop_
_entity.id
_entity.type
_entity.pdbx_description
1 polymer ?
#
loop_
_entity_poly.entity_id
_entity_poly.type
_entity_poly.pdbx_seq_one_letter_code
_entity_poly.pdbx_strand_id
1 'polypeptide(L)'
;MAPLLCSWCSACGSRLGRASPCLCASRRTAAMPVTSISPAWRAASAGPTRGGAPGSGVTEDGWNCITCPKGLTPEGKCKCAINEILVERDVKGTLLNEALCIRCDANEPSFSASNVLGDRCIRCEQTFINISESCDCSDPNILTGGLCFSNSRNFPSKAVATVRYGQLGITVVSAWFLKNLQASAAACWLYSNLTSCQALGNMCVMNMNSLSSATSDACGLFQYVYANTAGLGTVHSVSFWRQNLPWLYYGDQPGLASQVLHTTQFPASFCFKGTNKNIKLQLIAASYDAEGNFLKWQNLEGGVLQLCPDTLTRLNAAYIFGTTYQQSCTISVSKMLSDFANPIFYDVYLEYHDDDSGQQYLWAVPVLNLNLQYNEMSVNQGSNMNNWLLTRRMFLVDSLSGQESDLGKQPRIIRIASKITISIRLIPSTQRGTIYPPLITIAYKDVLVQNPDTQSVMVSFSVNYEMNQSEGQIQTDIALGVLGGLSVLWSLLKTAGWKRRIGSPIIDLQTVLKFLLFYAGDLANVFFIITVGTGLYWLIFFKAQQFVSVLLPLPSQEEDFVTYVGCAFALKALQFLHKLFSQLTVDVFFIDWERPKGKILKAVEGEGGIKSAAAPVSIWRTYFIANEWNEIQTVRKINPLFQVLAVLFFLEVVGFSNLALMDSSSSLTRSSESYIAPWSRILRFGVSTVLWLVIAMLQISVFLLSHRCFGYYIHGRSVHGHADTNMEEMNMNLKREAENLCSQRGLLPNTDGQTFQISISGKMRQQYDRIHETLTRKHGPARLLDSSATTFEQSTKAYHTMNKFLGSFIDHVHKDMDYIVKDKLLLERIIGMEFMEPMEKSIFYNGNVTY
;
A
#
# COMPACT_ATOMS: atom_id res chain seq x y z
N MET A 1 25.48 -36.23 -31.62
CA MET A 1 26.79 -36.91 -31.62
C MET A 1 26.81 -37.87 -30.44
N ALA A 2 26.94 -39.17 -30.69
CA ALA A 2 27.16 -40.15 -29.62
C ALA A 2 28.64 -40.10 -29.18
N PRO A 3 28.97 -40.30 -27.89
CA PRO A 3 30.36 -40.30 -27.46
C PRO A 3 31.08 -41.54 -27.99
N LEU A 4 32.21 -41.35 -28.65
CA LEU A 4 33.20 -42.40 -28.91
C LEU A 4 33.84 -42.77 -27.57
N LEU A 5 33.62 -43.99 -27.07
CA LEU A 5 34.45 -44.54 -25.99
C LEU A 5 35.69 -45.18 -26.62
N CYS A 6 36.85 -44.53 -26.49
CA CYS A 6 38.15 -45.15 -26.75
C CYS A 6 38.79 -45.51 -25.40
N SER A 7 39.32 -46.72 -25.26
CA SER A 7 40.02 -47.18 -24.04
C SER A 7 41.48 -46.71 -24.01
N TRP A 8 42.00 -46.44 -22.81
CA TRP A 8 43.37 -45.95 -22.58
C TRP A 8 44.43 -47.00 -23.00
N CYS A 9 45.49 -46.55 -23.67
CA CYS A 9 46.61 -47.39 -24.14
C CYS A 9 47.68 -47.56 -23.02
N SER A 10 48.24 -48.77 -22.86
CA SER A 10 48.98 -49.18 -21.63
C SER A 10 50.45 -49.59 -21.81
N ALA A 11 51.08 -49.44 -23.00
CA ALA A 11 52.50 -49.84 -23.16
C ALA A 11 53.25 -49.16 -24.33
N CYS A 12 54.54 -48.88 -24.09
CA CYS A 12 55.52 -48.40 -25.08
C CYS A 12 56.33 -49.57 -25.68
N GLY A 13 56.40 -49.64 -27.02
CA GLY A 13 57.13 -50.68 -27.77
C GLY A 13 58.46 -50.19 -28.38
N SER A 14 59.40 -51.10 -28.66
CA SER A 14 60.80 -50.80 -29.00
C SER A 14 61.07 -50.29 -30.43
N ARG A 15 60.04 -49.94 -31.21
CA ARG A 15 60.21 -49.36 -32.55
C ARG A 15 59.20 -48.25 -32.77
N LEU A 16 59.71 -47.04 -32.96
CA LEU A 16 59.03 -45.74 -33.07
C LEU A 16 58.67 -45.13 -31.70
N GLY A 17 59.21 -43.94 -31.40
CA GLY A 17 58.92 -43.14 -30.19
C GLY A 17 57.50 -42.58 -30.10
N ARG A 18 56.49 -43.38 -30.44
CA ARG A 18 55.05 -43.08 -30.33
C ARG A 18 54.36 -44.19 -29.55
N ALA A 19 53.40 -43.82 -28.70
CA ALA A 19 52.51 -44.78 -28.05
C ALA A 19 51.78 -45.62 -29.12
N SER A 20 51.52 -46.90 -28.83
CA SER A 20 50.82 -47.81 -29.76
C SER A 20 49.46 -47.22 -30.16
N PRO A 21 49.06 -47.20 -31.46
CA PRO A 21 47.83 -46.53 -31.88
C PRO A 21 46.58 -47.21 -31.30
N CYS A 22 45.70 -46.45 -30.64
CA CYS A 22 44.44 -46.97 -30.12
C CYS A 22 43.41 -47.13 -31.27
N LEU A 23 42.72 -48.28 -31.33
CA LEU A 23 41.64 -48.56 -32.31
C LEU A 23 40.31 -47.99 -31.82
N CYS A 24 39.66 -47.11 -32.59
CA CYS A 24 38.29 -46.65 -32.35
C CYS A 24 37.36 -47.19 -33.46
N ALA A 25 36.24 -47.82 -33.10
CA ALA A 25 35.26 -48.38 -34.05
C ALA A 25 33.97 -47.54 -34.12
N SER A 26 33.38 -47.46 -35.32
CA SER A 26 32.13 -46.75 -35.63
C SER A 26 30.98 -47.72 -35.87
N ARG A 27 29.79 -47.47 -35.27
CA ARG A 27 28.54 -48.20 -35.59
C ARG A 27 27.82 -47.51 -36.76
N ARG A 28 27.60 -48.22 -37.87
CA ARG A 28 26.41 -48.03 -38.73
C ARG A 28 25.90 -49.36 -39.30
N THR A 29 24.58 -49.42 -39.36
CA THR A 29 23.65 -50.50 -39.72
C THR A 29 23.31 -50.55 -41.22
N ALA A 30 23.18 -51.75 -41.83
CA ALA A 30 22.03 -52.23 -42.67
C ALA A 30 22.35 -53.44 -43.58
N ALA A 31 21.57 -54.53 -43.38
CA ALA A 31 21.04 -55.60 -44.27
C ALA A 31 21.74 -56.18 -45.55
N MET A 32 22.11 -57.48 -45.47
CA MET A 32 21.93 -58.70 -46.35
C MET A 32 22.20 -58.73 -47.89
N PRO A 33 22.47 -59.90 -48.57
CA PRO A 33 22.68 -61.31 -48.13
C PRO A 33 23.91 -62.10 -48.71
N VAL A 34 24.26 -63.21 -48.03
CA VAL A 34 24.87 -64.51 -48.44
C VAL A 34 25.81 -64.62 -49.66
N THR A 35 27.08 -65.04 -49.45
CA THR A 35 27.67 -66.28 -50.01
C THR A 35 29.10 -66.58 -49.48
N SER A 36 29.24 -67.79 -48.92
CA SER A 36 30.38 -68.71 -48.96
C SER A 36 31.81 -68.29 -48.51
N ILE A 37 32.25 -69.01 -47.45
CA ILE A 37 33.56 -69.65 -47.27
C ILE A 37 34.69 -68.80 -46.64
N SER A 38 34.89 -69.07 -45.35
CA SER A 38 36.15 -68.86 -44.59
C SER A 38 37.33 -69.60 -45.26
N PRO A 39 38.59 -69.17 -45.06
CA PRO A 39 39.23 -69.51 -43.79
C PRO A 39 40.14 -68.43 -43.17
N ALA A 40 40.05 -68.36 -41.85
CA ALA A 40 41.14 -68.22 -40.89
C ALA A 40 42.29 -67.22 -41.17
N TRP A 41 42.34 -66.17 -40.36
CA TRP A 41 43.61 -65.66 -39.82
C TRP A 41 43.54 -65.57 -38.29
N ARG A 42 44.43 -66.33 -37.65
CA ARG A 42 44.63 -66.40 -36.20
C ARG A 42 45.09 -65.03 -35.69
N ALA A 43 44.39 -64.47 -34.70
CA ALA A 43 44.95 -63.44 -33.85
C ALA A 43 46.09 -64.08 -33.02
N ALA A 44 47.32 -63.74 -33.34
CA ALA A 44 48.46 -64.07 -32.51
C ALA A 44 48.32 -63.31 -31.19
N SER A 45 48.21 -64.07 -30.11
CA SER A 45 48.49 -63.61 -28.75
C SER A 45 49.88 -62.97 -28.73
N ALA A 46 49.95 -61.64 -28.56
CA ALA A 46 51.18 -60.99 -28.15
C ALA A 46 51.41 -61.33 -26.68
N GLY A 47 52.17 -62.41 -26.43
CA GLY A 47 52.81 -62.63 -25.14
C GLY A 47 53.80 -61.50 -24.82
N PRO A 48 54.26 -61.40 -23.56
CA PRO A 48 55.06 -60.27 -23.09
C PRO A 48 56.37 -60.21 -23.88
N THR A 49 56.53 -59.19 -24.71
CA THR A 49 57.79 -58.90 -25.38
C THR A 49 58.79 -58.44 -24.34
N ARG A 50 59.62 -59.38 -23.86
CA ARG A 50 60.90 -59.09 -23.21
C ARG A 50 61.80 -58.38 -24.23
N GLY A 51 62.12 -57.13 -23.95
CA GLY A 51 63.07 -56.34 -24.76
C GLY A 51 62.61 -54.91 -25.05
N GLY A 52 62.14 -54.19 -24.04
CA GLY A 52 62.06 -52.72 -24.06
C GLY A 52 63.31 -52.13 -23.41
N ALA A 53 63.73 -50.93 -23.84
CA ALA A 53 64.72 -50.17 -23.07
C ALA A 53 64.20 -50.05 -21.62
N PRO A 54 64.98 -50.47 -20.60
CA PRO A 54 64.51 -50.46 -19.24
C PRO A 54 64.18 -49.01 -18.83
N GLY A 55 62.91 -48.75 -18.53
CA GLY A 55 62.47 -47.47 -17.94
C GLY A 55 61.58 -46.56 -18.80
N SER A 56 61.17 -46.90 -20.02
CA SER A 56 60.29 -45.99 -20.82
C SER A 56 58.79 -46.16 -20.54
N GLY A 57 58.05 -45.06 -20.37
CA GLY A 57 56.63 -44.99 -20.05
C GLY A 57 55.83 -44.08 -20.98
N VAL A 58 54.51 -44.21 -20.93
CA VAL A 58 53.58 -43.36 -21.69
C VAL A 58 53.45 -42.01 -20.99
N THR A 59 53.51 -40.92 -21.74
CA THR A 59 53.28 -39.56 -21.23
C THR A 59 51.89 -39.41 -20.60
N GLU A 60 51.70 -38.47 -19.67
CA GLU A 60 50.41 -38.27 -18.99
C GLU A 60 49.25 -38.03 -19.98
N ASP A 61 49.56 -37.29 -21.04
CA ASP A 61 48.66 -36.94 -22.14
C ASP A 61 48.33 -38.14 -23.07
N GLY A 62 49.08 -39.26 -22.96
CA GLY A 62 48.87 -40.48 -23.72
C GLY A 62 49.46 -40.50 -25.14
N TRP A 63 50.14 -39.43 -25.58
CA TRP A 63 50.51 -39.25 -27.00
C TRP A 63 51.92 -39.74 -27.34
N ASN A 64 52.83 -39.79 -26.38
CA ASN A 64 54.24 -40.09 -26.61
C ASN A 64 54.79 -41.10 -25.61
N CYS A 65 55.94 -41.69 -25.95
CA CYS A 65 56.72 -42.52 -25.05
C CYS A 65 57.95 -41.75 -24.63
N ILE A 66 58.23 -41.72 -23.34
CA ILE A 66 59.36 -40.99 -22.74
C ILE A 66 60.12 -41.89 -21.77
N THR A 67 61.41 -41.65 -21.61
CA THR A 67 62.23 -42.39 -20.63
C THR A 67 61.92 -41.89 -19.22
N CYS A 68 61.61 -42.79 -18.28
CA CYS A 68 61.23 -42.46 -16.92
C CYS A 68 62.40 -42.65 -15.94
N PRO A 69 62.82 -41.61 -15.22
CA PRO A 69 64.03 -41.64 -14.38
C PRO A 69 63.86 -42.50 -13.11
N LYS A 70 62.63 -42.64 -12.60
CA LYS A 70 62.33 -43.36 -11.34
C LYS A 70 61.37 -44.53 -11.51
N GLY A 71 61.26 -45.05 -12.73
CA GLY A 71 60.45 -46.21 -13.08
C GLY A 71 59.00 -45.88 -13.46
N LEU A 72 58.16 -46.92 -13.47
CA LEU A 72 56.80 -46.87 -14.01
C LEU A 72 55.76 -47.12 -12.91
N THR A 73 54.57 -46.53 -13.06
CA THR A 73 53.35 -46.92 -12.35
C THR A 73 52.79 -48.24 -12.92
N PRO A 74 51.87 -48.94 -12.22
CA PRO A 74 51.22 -50.15 -12.75
C PRO A 74 50.53 -49.96 -14.11
N GLU A 75 50.13 -48.73 -14.41
CA GLU A 75 49.47 -48.32 -15.65
C GLU A 75 50.44 -47.99 -16.79
N GLY A 76 51.76 -48.10 -16.56
CA GLY A 76 52.79 -47.85 -17.57
C GLY A 76 53.15 -46.37 -17.79
N LYS A 77 52.79 -45.48 -16.86
CA LYS A 77 53.20 -44.07 -16.86
C LYS A 77 54.47 -43.85 -16.05
N CYS A 78 55.21 -42.78 -16.32
CA CYS A 78 56.36 -42.41 -15.49
C CYS A 78 55.93 -42.09 -14.07
N LYS A 79 56.73 -42.51 -13.07
CA LYS A 79 56.54 -42.12 -11.67
C LYS A 79 57.70 -41.27 -11.18
N CYS A 80 57.40 -40.31 -10.32
CA CYS A 80 58.38 -39.57 -9.53
C CYS A 80 58.30 -39.97 -8.06
N ALA A 81 59.30 -39.61 -7.26
CA ALA A 81 59.26 -39.85 -5.81
C ALA A 81 58.23 -38.93 -5.14
N ILE A 82 57.87 -39.24 -3.89
CA ILE A 82 57.02 -38.35 -3.08
C ILE A 82 57.73 -36.97 -2.97
N ASN A 83 57.01 -35.88 -3.24
CA ASN A 83 57.48 -34.48 -3.33
C ASN A 83 58.27 -34.11 -4.60
N GLU A 84 58.17 -34.91 -5.66
CA GLU A 84 58.70 -34.58 -6.98
C GLU A 84 57.60 -34.62 -8.03
N ILE A 85 57.70 -33.72 -9.00
CA ILE A 85 56.72 -33.51 -10.04
C ILE A 85 57.30 -33.95 -11.38
N LEU A 86 56.47 -34.67 -12.12
CA LEU A 86 56.82 -35.20 -13.42
C LEU A 86 56.71 -34.10 -14.49
N VAL A 87 57.82 -33.85 -15.19
CA VAL A 87 57.90 -32.91 -16.30
C VAL A 87 58.34 -33.68 -17.54
N GLU A 88 57.45 -33.78 -18.52
CA GLU A 88 57.66 -34.56 -19.75
C GLU A 88 57.90 -33.66 -20.97
N ARG A 89 57.56 -32.37 -20.86
CA ARG A 89 57.69 -31.37 -21.92
C ARG A 89 58.34 -30.10 -21.39
N ASP A 90 59.06 -29.39 -22.24
CA ASP A 90 59.59 -28.06 -21.93
C ASP A 90 58.49 -26.97 -21.92
N VAL A 91 58.86 -25.75 -21.52
CA VAL A 91 57.93 -24.59 -21.48
C VAL A 91 57.38 -24.18 -22.86
N LYS A 92 57.96 -24.70 -23.96
CA LYS A 92 57.48 -24.48 -25.34
C LYS A 92 56.59 -25.64 -25.82
N GLY A 93 56.33 -26.64 -24.97
CA GLY A 93 55.53 -27.84 -25.28
C GLY A 93 56.29 -28.96 -25.98
N THR A 94 57.61 -28.82 -26.16
CA THR A 94 58.46 -29.83 -26.81
C THR A 94 58.68 -31.01 -25.87
N LEU A 95 58.54 -32.24 -26.38
CA LEU A 95 58.80 -33.46 -25.60
C LEU A 95 60.27 -33.54 -25.19
N LEU A 96 60.53 -33.84 -23.91
CA LEU A 96 61.87 -34.06 -23.39
C LEU A 96 62.37 -35.47 -23.77
N ASN A 97 63.69 -35.63 -23.87
CA ASN A 97 64.31 -36.93 -24.18
C ASN A 97 64.17 -37.94 -23.01
N GLU A 98 64.12 -37.42 -21.79
CA GLU A 98 63.88 -38.15 -20.54
C GLU A 98 62.97 -37.28 -19.68
N ALA A 99 61.99 -37.90 -19.03
CA ALA A 99 61.10 -37.20 -18.11
C ALA A 99 61.92 -36.71 -16.92
N LEU A 100 61.68 -35.49 -16.49
CA LEU A 100 62.37 -34.92 -15.33
C LEU A 100 61.45 -35.01 -14.12
N CYS A 101 61.98 -35.50 -13.00
CA CYS A 101 61.32 -35.37 -11.71
C CYS A 101 61.89 -34.16 -11.00
N ILE A 102 61.20 -33.01 -11.11
CA ILE A 102 61.63 -31.77 -10.46
C ILE A 102 61.06 -31.71 -9.04
N ARG A 103 61.85 -31.24 -8.08
CA ARG A 103 61.33 -30.88 -6.77
C ARG A 103 60.78 -29.46 -6.85
N CYS A 104 59.54 -29.25 -6.42
CA CYS A 104 59.13 -27.90 -6.02
C CYS A 104 59.67 -27.73 -4.61
N ASP A 105 60.90 -27.21 -4.49
CA ASP A 105 61.49 -26.98 -3.18
C ASP A 105 60.61 -25.97 -2.44
N ALA A 106 60.05 -26.30 -1.28
CA ALA A 106 59.28 -25.33 -0.51
C ALA A 106 60.19 -24.47 0.38
N ASN A 107 61.44 -24.90 0.57
CA ASN A 107 62.40 -24.34 1.52
C ASN A 107 63.44 -23.48 0.79
N GLU A 108 63.88 -22.43 1.48
CA GLU A 108 64.63 -21.29 0.95
C GLU A 108 65.84 -21.60 0.04
N PRO A 109 66.11 -20.75 -0.97
CA PRO A 109 65.19 -19.79 -1.61
C PRO A 109 64.40 -20.49 -2.72
N SER A 110 63.06 -20.51 -2.61
CA SER A 110 62.21 -21.11 -3.65
C SER A 110 60.83 -20.46 -3.74
N PHE A 111 60.43 -20.12 -4.96
CA PHE A 111 59.19 -19.40 -5.24
C PHE A 111 58.03 -20.31 -5.66
N SER A 112 58.18 -21.63 -5.53
CA SER A 112 57.13 -22.58 -5.88
C SER A 112 57.12 -23.82 -4.98
N ALA A 113 55.94 -24.22 -4.52
CA ALA A 113 55.71 -25.48 -3.82
C ALA A 113 54.81 -26.40 -4.65
N SER A 114 54.78 -27.68 -4.30
CA SER A 114 53.82 -28.61 -4.89
C SER A 114 52.39 -28.23 -4.48
N ASN A 115 51.42 -28.40 -5.37
CA ASN A 115 50.02 -28.36 -4.96
C ASN A 115 49.67 -29.53 -4.02
N VAL A 116 48.48 -29.50 -3.44
CA VAL A 116 47.96 -30.50 -2.49
C VAL A 116 47.99 -31.94 -3.06
N LEU A 117 47.89 -32.10 -4.39
CA LEU A 117 47.87 -33.41 -5.05
C LEU A 117 49.26 -33.92 -5.45
N GLY A 118 50.32 -33.12 -5.31
CA GLY A 118 51.66 -33.55 -5.70
C GLY A 118 51.96 -33.45 -7.20
N ASP A 119 51.04 -32.90 -8.00
CA ASP A 119 51.02 -33.09 -9.46
C ASP A 119 51.46 -31.84 -10.26
N ARG A 120 51.50 -30.66 -9.64
CA ARG A 120 51.99 -29.42 -10.26
C ARG A 120 52.68 -28.48 -9.26
N CYS A 121 53.72 -27.77 -9.71
CA CYS A 121 54.32 -26.70 -8.91
C CYS A 121 53.41 -25.47 -9.00
N ILE A 122 52.97 -24.97 -7.86
CA ILE A 122 52.25 -23.72 -7.70
C ILE A 122 53.20 -22.67 -7.13
N ARG A 123 53.08 -21.44 -7.63
CA ARG A 123 53.84 -20.30 -7.08
C ARG A 123 53.43 -20.07 -5.63
N CYS A 124 54.41 -19.77 -4.76
CA CYS A 124 54.14 -19.33 -3.39
C CYS A 124 53.29 -18.07 -3.38
N GLU A 125 52.44 -17.93 -2.37
CA GLU A 125 51.66 -16.72 -2.18
C GLU A 125 52.62 -15.54 -1.86
N GLN A 126 52.29 -14.32 -2.31
CA GLN A 126 53.22 -13.19 -2.29
C GLN A 126 53.65 -12.79 -0.88
N THR A 127 52.80 -13.00 0.14
CA THR A 127 53.13 -12.73 1.54
C THR A 127 54.23 -13.65 2.06
N PHE A 128 54.25 -14.92 1.65
CA PHE A 128 55.33 -15.86 1.99
C PHE A 128 56.64 -15.43 1.33
N ILE A 129 56.59 -15.13 0.03
CA ILE A 129 57.77 -14.67 -0.73
C ILE A 129 58.36 -13.41 -0.10
N ASN A 130 57.53 -12.45 0.31
CA ASN A 130 57.99 -11.20 0.91
C ASN A 130 58.62 -11.36 2.30
N ILE A 131 58.33 -12.46 3.01
CA ILE A 131 58.75 -12.65 4.41
C ILE A 131 59.91 -13.63 4.53
N SER A 132 59.80 -14.79 3.89
CA SER A 132 60.73 -15.91 4.03
C SER A 132 61.36 -16.32 2.69
N GLU A 133 61.15 -15.57 1.60
CA GLU A 133 61.65 -15.92 0.24
C GLU A 133 61.39 -17.39 -0.17
N SER A 134 60.37 -18.00 0.44
CA SER A 134 60.05 -19.42 0.35
C SER A 134 58.54 -19.64 0.44
N CYS A 135 58.10 -20.89 0.37
CA CYS A 135 56.70 -21.28 0.58
C CYS A 135 56.42 -21.69 2.03
N ASP A 136 57.42 -21.64 2.91
CA ASP A 136 57.28 -21.99 4.33
C ASP A 136 57.09 -20.74 5.19
N CYS A 137 56.19 -20.83 6.17
CA CYS A 137 55.92 -19.78 7.15
C CYS A 137 56.36 -20.29 8.52
N SER A 138 57.68 -20.41 8.70
CA SER A 138 58.28 -20.92 9.93
C SER A 138 58.29 -19.86 11.04
N ASP A 139 58.33 -20.31 12.30
CA ASP A 139 58.47 -19.43 13.47
C ASP A 139 59.73 -18.55 13.35
N PRO A 140 59.67 -17.24 13.64
CA PRO A 140 58.65 -16.55 14.45
C PRO A 140 57.45 -15.99 13.65
N ASN A 141 57.28 -16.29 12.36
CA ASN A 141 56.20 -15.73 11.53
C ASN A 141 54.83 -16.33 11.86
N ILE A 142 53.77 -15.58 11.57
CA ILE A 142 52.38 -15.94 11.90
C ILE A 142 51.67 -16.39 10.62
N LEU A 143 51.33 -17.67 10.55
CA LEU A 143 50.48 -18.24 9.51
C LEU A 143 48.99 -18.08 9.89
N THR A 144 48.22 -17.33 9.09
CA THR A 144 46.76 -17.22 9.30
C THR A 144 46.02 -17.02 7.97
N GLY A 145 44.89 -17.71 7.80
CA GLY A 145 44.07 -17.64 6.59
C GLY A 145 44.79 -18.01 5.29
N GLY A 146 45.87 -18.81 5.38
CA GLY A 146 46.70 -19.16 4.22
C GLY A 146 47.64 -18.03 3.76
N LEU A 147 47.85 -17.01 4.60
CA LEU A 147 48.83 -15.93 4.41
C LEU A 147 49.87 -15.98 5.53
N CYS A 148 51.10 -15.59 5.21
CA CYS A 148 52.18 -15.49 6.18
C CYS A 148 52.37 -14.03 6.57
N PHE A 149 52.57 -13.73 7.86
CA PHE A 149 52.84 -12.38 8.34
C PHE A 149 54.06 -12.36 9.27
N SER A 150 54.89 -11.32 9.16
CA SER A 150 55.99 -11.13 10.10
C SER A 150 55.45 -10.85 11.50
N ASN A 151 56.00 -11.48 12.53
CA ASN A 151 55.66 -11.20 13.94
C ASN A 151 56.29 -9.87 14.40
N SER A 152 55.74 -8.77 13.89
CA SER A 152 56.10 -7.41 14.27
C SER A 152 55.12 -6.87 15.30
N ARG A 153 55.51 -5.83 16.05
CA ARG A 153 54.63 -5.13 17.02
C ARG A 153 53.37 -4.51 16.39
N ASN A 154 53.28 -4.47 15.06
CA ASN A 154 52.17 -3.90 14.31
C ASN A 154 51.10 -4.93 13.90
N PHE A 155 51.22 -6.19 14.31
CA PHE A 155 50.19 -7.20 14.01
C PHE A 155 48.93 -6.98 14.86
N PRO A 156 47.70 -7.05 14.29
CA PRO A 156 46.47 -6.88 15.04
C PRO A 156 46.36 -7.89 16.19
N SER A 157 45.73 -7.50 17.30
CA SER A 157 45.49 -8.41 18.42
C SER A 157 44.70 -9.64 17.98
N LYS A 158 44.87 -10.77 18.70
CA LYS A 158 44.16 -12.00 18.39
C LYS A 158 42.65 -11.77 18.53
N ALA A 159 41.93 -11.90 17.42
CA ALA A 159 40.50 -11.68 17.40
C ALA A 159 39.69 -12.89 17.83
N VAL A 160 38.50 -12.63 18.36
CA VAL A 160 37.54 -13.67 18.71
C VAL A 160 36.69 -13.99 17.47
N ALA A 161 36.78 -15.23 16.97
CA ALA A 161 36.03 -15.71 15.81
C ALA A 161 34.56 -16.07 16.12
N THR A 162 34.01 -15.53 17.21
CA THR A 162 32.64 -15.82 17.67
C THR A 162 31.66 -14.78 17.16
N VAL A 163 30.49 -15.23 16.73
CA VAL A 163 29.37 -14.38 16.34
C VAL A 163 28.24 -14.53 17.35
N ARG A 164 27.70 -13.40 17.84
CA ARG A 164 26.62 -13.38 18.82
C ARG A 164 25.26 -13.30 18.13
N TYR A 165 24.37 -14.22 18.48
CA TYR A 165 22.96 -14.24 18.06
C TYR A 165 22.09 -13.76 19.22
N GLY A 166 22.03 -12.45 19.39
CA GLY A 166 21.46 -11.79 20.58
C GLY A 166 20.00 -12.16 20.85
N GLN A 167 19.21 -12.43 19.81
CA GLN A 167 17.80 -12.84 19.97
C GLN A 167 17.65 -14.25 20.56
N LEU A 168 18.61 -15.14 20.27
CA LEU A 168 18.61 -16.52 20.74
C LEU A 168 19.46 -16.69 22.01
N GLY A 169 20.29 -15.71 22.37
CA GLY A 169 21.25 -15.81 23.47
C GLY A 169 22.39 -16.80 23.19
N ILE A 170 22.62 -17.16 21.92
CA ILE A 170 23.60 -18.16 21.51
C ILE A 170 24.82 -17.47 20.89
N THR A 171 26.01 -17.92 21.23
CA THR A 171 27.27 -17.51 20.60
C THR A 171 27.87 -18.70 19.86
N VAL A 172 28.24 -18.51 18.60
CA VAL A 172 28.78 -19.56 17.74
C VAL A 172 30.20 -19.22 17.33
N VAL A 173 31.11 -20.20 17.40
CA VAL A 173 32.45 -20.08 16.80
C VAL A 173 32.31 -20.34 15.30
N SER A 174 32.38 -19.28 14.50
CA SER A 174 32.15 -19.36 13.06
C SER A 174 33.39 -19.93 12.35
N ALA A 175 33.20 -20.98 11.55
CA ALA A 175 34.26 -21.53 10.70
C ALA A 175 34.79 -20.48 9.70
N TRP A 176 33.90 -19.63 9.18
CA TRP A 176 34.25 -18.52 8.29
C TRP A 176 35.16 -17.49 8.96
N PHE A 177 34.79 -17.05 10.18
CA PHE A 177 35.59 -16.06 10.91
C PHE A 177 36.92 -16.66 11.35
N LEU A 178 36.93 -17.91 11.79
CA LEU A 178 38.16 -18.59 12.24
C LEU A 178 39.20 -18.65 11.12
N LYS A 179 38.75 -18.91 9.88
CA LYS A 179 39.64 -18.99 8.71
C LYS A 179 40.07 -17.62 8.20
N ASN A 180 39.16 -16.66 8.11
CA ASN A 180 39.39 -15.44 7.32
C ASN A 180 39.60 -14.15 8.14
N LEU A 181 39.13 -14.07 9.39
CA LEU A 181 39.06 -12.80 10.12
C LEU A 181 40.43 -12.19 10.39
N GLN A 182 41.33 -12.95 11.02
CA GLN A 182 42.65 -12.46 11.41
C GLN A 182 43.50 -12.11 10.18
N ALA A 183 43.47 -12.96 9.15
CA ALA A 183 44.18 -12.75 7.90
C ALA A 183 43.67 -11.50 7.17
N SER A 184 42.35 -11.31 7.09
CA SER A 184 41.75 -10.13 6.46
C SER A 184 42.10 -8.84 7.20
N ALA A 185 42.10 -8.86 8.54
CA ALA A 185 42.50 -7.72 9.34
C ALA A 185 43.98 -7.37 9.19
N ALA A 186 44.86 -8.37 9.24
CA ALA A 186 46.30 -8.18 9.07
C ALA A 186 46.64 -7.69 7.66
N ALA A 187 46.06 -8.28 6.61
CA ALA A 187 46.30 -7.87 5.23
C ALA A 187 45.73 -6.47 4.94
N CYS A 188 44.58 -6.13 5.51
CA CYS A 188 44.01 -4.79 5.43
C CYS A 188 44.93 -3.75 6.07
N TRP A 189 45.43 -4.03 7.28
CA TRP A 189 46.26 -3.10 8.03
C TRP A 189 47.68 -2.96 7.48
N LEU A 190 48.38 -4.07 7.26
CA LEU A 190 49.81 -4.08 6.91
C LEU A 190 50.05 -3.77 5.43
N TYR A 191 49.14 -4.19 4.56
CA TYR A 191 49.32 -4.08 3.11
C TYR A 191 48.30 -3.16 2.42
N SER A 192 47.38 -2.54 3.17
CA SER A 192 46.28 -1.74 2.59
C SER A 192 45.50 -2.49 1.50
N ASN A 193 45.38 -3.82 1.63
CA ASN A 193 44.70 -4.65 0.65
C ASN A 193 43.19 -4.34 0.69
N LEU A 194 42.68 -3.70 -0.37
CA LEU A 194 41.29 -3.25 -0.44
C LEU A 194 40.31 -4.41 -0.27
N THR A 195 40.53 -5.55 -0.95
CA THR A 195 39.66 -6.73 -0.86
C THR A 195 39.61 -7.26 0.58
N SER A 196 40.76 -7.37 1.24
CA SER A 196 40.83 -7.78 2.65
C SER A 196 40.13 -6.79 3.59
N CYS A 197 40.24 -5.49 3.32
CA CYS A 197 39.51 -4.45 4.06
C CYS A 197 37.99 -4.54 3.86
N GLN A 198 37.53 -4.84 2.63
CA GLN A 198 36.13 -5.09 2.33
C GLN A 198 35.63 -6.36 3.06
N ALA A 199 36.42 -7.44 3.07
CA ALA A 199 36.12 -8.68 3.77
C ALA A 199 35.98 -8.47 5.29
N LEU A 200 36.92 -7.74 5.90
CA LEU A 200 36.85 -7.34 7.30
C LEU A 200 35.58 -6.54 7.59
N GLY A 201 35.25 -5.59 6.72
CA GLY A 201 34.01 -4.83 6.82
C GLY A 201 32.76 -5.70 6.73
N ASN A 202 32.72 -6.65 5.80
CA ASN A 202 31.60 -7.59 5.64
C ASN A 202 31.42 -8.48 6.88
N MET A 203 32.50 -8.99 7.46
CA MET A 203 32.45 -9.73 8.73
C MET A 203 31.94 -8.87 9.90
N CYS A 204 32.28 -7.58 9.94
CA CYS A 204 31.69 -6.67 10.91
C CYS A 204 30.17 -6.45 10.68
N VAL A 205 29.72 -6.33 9.43
CA VAL A 205 28.28 -6.26 9.10
C VAL A 205 27.56 -7.55 9.50
N MET A 206 28.14 -8.73 9.28
CA MET A 206 27.60 -10.02 9.77
C MET A 206 27.41 -10.03 11.30
N ASN A 207 28.28 -9.32 12.04
CA ASN A 207 28.15 -9.09 13.48
C ASN A 207 27.26 -7.89 13.84
N MET A 208 26.29 -7.55 12.98
CA MET A 208 25.30 -6.47 13.15
C MET A 208 25.89 -5.08 13.31
N ASN A 209 27.13 -4.85 12.86
CA ASN A 209 27.84 -3.59 13.07
C ASN A 209 27.90 -3.21 14.56
N SER A 210 27.90 -4.21 15.45
CA SER A 210 27.89 -3.97 16.88
C SER A 210 29.29 -3.66 17.37
N LEU A 211 29.46 -2.57 18.12
CA LEU A 211 30.73 -2.19 18.73
C LEU A 211 30.69 -2.45 20.23
N SER A 212 31.78 -3.02 20.75
CA SER A 212 32.01 -3.19 22.18
C SER A 212 33.47 -2.90 22.50
N SER A 213 33.71 -2.08 23.52
CA SER A 213 35.07 -1.83 24.04
C SER A 213 35.68 -3.04 24.73
N ALA A 214 34.89 -4.06 25.06
CA ALA A 214 35.33 -5.22 25.86
C ALA A 214 35.83 -6.41 25.01
N THR A 215 35.51 -6.45 23.71
CA THR A 215 35.76 -7.62 22.86
C THR A 215 36.47 -7.23 21.57
N SER A 216 37.58 -7.90 21.26
CA SER A 216 38.26 -7.79 19.95
C SER A 216 37.60 -8.74 18.94
N ASP A 217 36.36 -8.43 18.54
CA ASP A 217 35.63 -9.13 17.49
C ASP A 217 35.88 -8.49 16.11
N ALA A 218 35.14 -8.91 15.08
CA ALA A 218 35.32 -8.38 13.72
C ALA A 218 35.12 -6.85 13.62
N CYS A 219 34.17 -6.28 14.38
CA CYS A 219 33.94 -4.84 14.40
C CYS A 219 34.98 -4.11 15.25
N GLY A 220 35.44 -4.73 16.34
CA GLY A 220 36.56 -4.22 17.13
C GLY A 220 37.85 -4.11 16.31
N LEU A 221 38.18 -5.14 15.52
CA LEU A 221 39.30 -5.10 14.58
C LEU A 221 39.12 -4.05 13.49
N PHE A 222 37.92 -3.95 12.91
CA PHE A 222 37.63 -2.92 11.92
C PHE A 222 37.87 -1.51 12.50
N GLN A 223 37.36 -1.25 13.71
CA GLN A 223 37.55 0.02 14.39
C GLN A 223 39.02 0.29 14.74
N TYR A 224 39.76 -0.75 15.12
CA TYR A 224 41.20 -0.65 15.36
C TYR A 224 41.94 -0.20 14.09
N VAL A 225 41.68 -0.83 12.93
CA VAL A 225 42.30 -0.43 11.67
C VAL A 225 41.85 0.98 11.26
N TYR A 226 40.57 1.31 11.43
CA TYR A 226 40.03 2.64 11.14
C TYR A 226 40.69 3.75 11.96
N ALA A 227 40.92 3.53 13.26
CA ALA A 227 41.59 4.50 14.13
C ALA A 227 43.07 4.69 13.77
N ASN A 228 43.78 3.60 13.46
CA ASN A 228 45.20 3.65 13.14
C ASN A 228 45.50 4.14 11.71
N THR A 229 44.50 4.15 10.81
CA THR A 229 44.62 4.68 9.44
C THR A 229 44.17 6.14 9.31
N ALA A 230 43.88 6.83 10.41
CA ALA A 230 43.43 8.23 10.39
C ALA A 230 44.41 9.18 9.67
N GLY A 231 45.71 8.90 9.72
CA GLY A 231 46.75 9.68 9.05
C GLY A 231 46.79 9.55 7.52
N LEU A 232 46.08 8.57 6.94
CA LEU A 232 46.01 8.38 5.49
C LEU A 232 45.01 9.32 4.79
N GLY A 233 44.22 10.09 5.55
CA GLY A 233 43.23 11.02 5.00
C GLY A 233 41.86 10.40 4.76
N THR A 234 40.99 11.16 4.10
CA THR A 234 39.58 10.81 3.84
C THR A 234 39.25 10.83 2.35
N VAL A 235 38.24 10.04 1.97
CA VAL A 235 37.79 9.91 0.58
C VAL A 235 36.62 10.86 0.34
N HIS A 236 36.65 11.60 -0.78
CA HIS A 236 35.59 12.54 -1.21
C HIS A 236 35.13 13.54 -0.13
N SER A 237 36.04 14.00 0.73
CA SER A 237 35.74 14.91 1.85
C SER A 237 34.74 14.37 2.88
N VAL A 238 34.56 13.04 2.91
CA VAL A 238 33.68 12.36 3.85
C VAL A 238 34.48 11.97 5.09
N SER A 239 34.22 12.61 6.23
CA SER A 239 35.03 12.48 7.45
C SER A 239 35.16 11.05 7.99
N PHE A 240 34.14 10.24 7.76
CA PHE A 240 34.03 8.84 8.20
C PHE A 240 34.38 7.82 7.10
N TRP A 241 34.92 8.26 5.96
CA TRP A 241 35.43 7.39 4.91
C TRP A 241 36.94 7.48 4.80
N ARG A 242 37.65 6.50 5.37
CA ARG A 242 39.11 6.41 5.30
C ARG A 242 39.59 5.83 3.98
N GLN A 243 40.77 6.24 3.55
CA GLN A 243 41.40 5.68 2.37
C GLN A 243 41.68 4.18 2.57
N ASN A 244 41.42 3.37 1.54
CA ASN A 244 41.56 1.91 1.51
C ASN A 244 40.63 1.10 2.45
N LEU A 245 39.74 1.75 3.21
CA LEU A 245 38.72 1.08 4.03
C LEU A 245 37.31 1.30 3.46
N PRO A 246 36.40 0.32 3.58
CA PRO A 246 35.00 0.54 3.28
C PRO A 246 34.38 1.52 4.29
N TRP A 247 33.52 2.40 3.79
CA TRP A 247 32.71 3.25 4.65
C TRP A 247 31.52 2.45 5.21
N LEU A 248 31.51 2.23 6.54
CA LEU A 248 30.46 1.46 7.22
C LEU A 248 29.56 2.27 8.16
N TYR A 249 30.09 3.34 8.77
CA TYR A 249 29.39 4.11 9.82
C TYR A 249 29.30 5.59 9.46
N TYR A 250 28.20 6.25 9.83
CA TYR A 250 28.05 7.70 9.73
C TYR A 250 28.45 8.38 11.05
N GLY A 251 29.67 8.10 11.51
CA GLY A 251 30.22 8.64 12.75
C GLY A 251 30.81 7.58 13.68
N ASP A 252 31.62 8.05 14.64
CA ASP A 252 32.34 7.19 15.58
C ASP A 252 31.55 6.92 16.88
N GLN A 253 30.46 7.66 17.12
CA GLN A 253 29.57 7.53 18.26
C GLN A 253 28.10 7.78 17.85
N PRO A 254 27.12 7.25 18.61
CA PRO A 254 25.72 7.57 18.40
C PRO A 254 25.43 9.08 18.50
N GLY A 255 24.46 9.56 17.72
CA GLY A 255 23.92 10.92 17.83
C GLY A 255 24.14 11.86 16.65
N LEU A 256 24.91 11.45 15.64
CA LEU A 256 25.06 12.20 14.38
C LEU A 256 23.89 12.00 13.39
N ALA A 257 22.98 11.07 13.67
CA ALA A 257 21.90 10.70 12.75
C ALA A 257 20.96 11.86 12.39
N SER A 258 20.68 12.76 13.34
CA SER A 258 19.82 13.93 13.10
C SER A 258 20.42 14.89 12.06
N GLN A 259 21.74 15.10 12.09
CA GLN A 259 22.42 15.92 11.09
C GLN A 259 22.31 15.29 9.69
N VAL A 260 22.60 13.99 9.58
CA VAL A 260 22.51 13.29 8.30
C VAL A 260 21.10 13.33 7.71
N LEU A 261 20.07 13.13 8.55
CA LEU A 261 18.69 12.92 8.10
C LEU A 261 17.80 14.17 8.07
N HIS A 262 18.18 15.26 8.73
CA HIS A 262 17.35 16.47 8.82
C HIS A 262 18.04 17.77 8.37
N THR A 263 19.37 17.83 8.27
CA THR A 263 20.04 19.07 7.85
C THR A 263 20.46 19.06 6.39
N THR A 264 20.70 17.88 5.81
CA THR A 264 21.08 17.76 4.40
C THR A 264 19.83 17.65 3.53
N GLN A 265 19.73 18.51 2.52
CA GLN A 265 18.68 18.44 1.51
C GLN A 265 19.16 17.59 0.33
N PHE A 266 18.31 16.70 -0.16
CA PHE A 266 18.59 15.98 -1.40
C PHE A 266 18.48 16.95 -2.59
N PRO A 267 19.48 17.01 -3.49
CA PRO A 267 19.52 18.02 -4.55
C PRO A 267 18.37 17.94 -5.58
N ALA A 268 17.84 16.74 -5.84
CA ALA A 268 16.82 16.56 -6.87
C ALA A 268 15.38 16.80 -6.36
N SER A 269 14.51 17.16 -7.29
CA SER A 269 13.08 17.38 -7.06
C SER A 269 12.20 16.29 -7.69
N PHE A 270 11.07 16.01 -7.05
CA PHE A 270 10.09 15.04 -7.53
C PHE A 270 8.76 15.68 -7.90
N CYS A 271 8.17 15.20 -9.00
CA CYS A 271 7.01 15.81 -9.64
C CYS A 271 6.09 14.75 -10.26
N PHE A 272 4.79 14.78 -9.94
CA PHE A 272 3.82 13.78 -10.40
C PHE A 272 3.26 14.06 -11.80
N LYS A 273 3.19 15.34 -12.21
CA LYS A 273 2.53 15.78 -13.45
C LYS A 273 3.37 16.83 -14.20
N GLY A 274 3.18 16.95 -15.52
CA GLY A 274 3.84 17.96 -16.36
C GLY A 274 4.98 17.40 -17.22
N THR A 275 5.67 18.29 -17.94
CA THR A 275 6.75 17.94 -18.89
C THR A 275 8.01 17.40 -18.21
N ASN A 276 8.27 17.82 -16.96
CA ASN A 276 9.42 17.39 -16.14
C ASN A 276 9.01 16.32 -15.12
N LYS A 277 8.20 15.35 -15.54
CA LYS A 277 7.70 14.28 -14.66
C LYS A 277 8.87 13.43 -14.16
N ASN A 278 9.18 13.55 -12.88
CA ASN A 278 10.14 12.70 -12.19
C ASN A 278 9.46 11.99 -11.01
N ILE A 279 9.07 10.74 -11.24
CA ILE A 279 8.39 9.89 -10.26
C ILE A 279 9.17 8.63 -9.92
N LYS A 280 10.39 8.46 -10.46
CA LYS A 280 11.18 7.25 -10.25
C LYS A 280 12.26 7.49 -9.21
N LEU A 281 12.34 6.59 -8.24
CA LEU A 281 13.45 6.50 -7.31
C LEU A 281 14.51 5.57 -7.91
N GLN A 282 15.53 6.16 -8.54
CA GLN A 282 16.62 5.39 -9.16
C GLN A 282 17.60 4.88 -8.09
N LEU A 283 17.22 3.80 -7.42
CA LEU A 283 18.06 3.15 -6.42
C LEU A 283 18.99 2.13 -7.07
N ILE A 284 20.29 2.30 -6.82
CA ILE A 284 21.35 1.45 -7.34
C ILE A 284 22.16 0.91 -6.15
N ALA A 285 22.57 -0.35 -6.19
CA ALA A 285 23.45 -0.94 -5.20
C ALA A 285 24.78 -1.38 -5.80
N ALA A 286 25.85 -1.15 -5.04
CA ALA A 286 27.12 -1.87 -5.22
C ALA A 286 27.06 -3.17 -4.43
N SER A 287 27.29 -4.30 -5.10
CA SER A 287 27.25 -5.64 -4.52
C SER A 287 28.64 -6.20 -4.26
N TYR A 288 28.82 -6.83 -3.11
CA TYR A 288 30.07 -7.48 -2.70
C TYR A 288 29.80 -8.90 -2.19
N ASP A 289 30.76 -9.81 -2.38
CA ASP A 289 30.71 -11.15 -1.79
C ASP A 289 31.28 -11.17 -0.35
N ALA A 290 31.22 -12.33 0.30
CA ALA A 290 31.77 -12.51 1.66
C ALA A 290 33.29 -12.31 1.75
N GLU A 291 34.02 -12.55 0.66
CA GLU A 291 35.48 -12.40 0.54
C GLU A 291 35.92 -10.96 0.30
N GLY A 292 34.97 -10.04 0.09
CA GLY A 292 35.23 -8.62 -0.13
C GLY A 292 35.43 -8.23 -1.60
N ASN A 293 35.22 -9.15 -2.54
CA ASN A 293 35.30 -8.84 -3.97
C ASN A 293 34.07 -8.02 -4.39
N PHE A 294 34.32 -7.01 -5.22
CA PHE A 294 33.25 -6.26 -5.88
C PHE A 294 32.63 -7.13 -6.99
N LEU A 295 31.32 -7.31 -6.94
CA LEU A 295 30.59 -8.11 -7.92
C LEU A 295 30.12 -7.26 -9.09
N LYS A 296 29.28 -6.25 -8.81
CA LYS A 296 28.70 -5.36 -9.83
C LYS A 296 27.94 -4.20 -9.22
N TRP A 297 27.68 -3.19 -10.05
CA TRP A 297 26.61 -2.22 -9.85
C TRP A 297 25.31 -2.80 -10.40
N GLN A 298 24.21 -2.69 -9.65
CA GLN A 298 22.91 -3.18 -10.11
C GLN A 298 21.77 -2.26 -9.66
N ASN A 299 20.79 -2.09 -10.54
CA ASN A 299 19.53 -1.43 -10.19
C ASN A 299 18.75 -2.32 -9.21
N LEU A 300 18.04 -1.70 -8.26
CA LEU A 300 17.19 -2.41 -7.30
C LEU A 300 15.81 -2.79 -7.86
N GLU A 301 15.41 -2.24 -9.02
CA GLU A 301 14.27 -2.72 -9.80
C GLU A 301 14.37 -4.25 -10.02
N GLY A 302 13.22 -4.93 -10.07
CA GLY A 302 13.18 -6.39 -10.21
C GLY A 302 13.22 -7.19 -8.93
N GLY A 303 13.09 -6.55 -7.76
CA GLY A 303 12.90 -7.28 -6.51
C GLY A 303 14.20 -7.61 -5.77
N VAL A 304 15.31 -6.91 -6.04
CA VAL A 304 16.63 -7.26 -5.49
C VAL A 304 16.66 -7.28 -3.96
N LEU A 305 15.98 -6.32 -3.31
CA LEU A 305 15.87 -6.26 -1.85
C LEU A 305 14.60 -6.93 -1.32
N GLN A 306 13.67 -7.27 -2.21
CA GLN A 306 12.38 -7.90 -1.90
C GLN A 306 12.54 -9.41 -1.91
N LEU A 307 12.66 -10.01 -0.71
CA LEU A 307 12.71 -11.47 -0.58
C LEU A 307 11.41 -12.17 -1.03
N CYS A 308 10.28 -11.45 -1.03
CA CYS A 308 9.00 -11.98 -1.48
C CYS A 308 8.89 -11.97 -3.01
N PRO A 309 8.67 -13.13 -3.66
CA PRO A 309 8.50 -13.16 -5.11
C PRO A 309 7.17 -12.53 -5.52
N ASP A 310 7.19 -11.73 -6.58
CA ASP A 310 6.01 -11.19 -7.27
C ASP A 310 6.39 -10.87 -8.73
N THR A 311 5.43 -10.37 -9.51
CA THR A 311 5.63 -9.86 -10.86
C THR A 311 6.50 -8.61 -10.88
N LEU A 312 7.29 -8.43 -11.94
CA LEU A 312 8.20 -7.29 -12.12
C LEU A 312 7.48 -5.94 -11.97
N THR A 313 6.27 -5.81 -12.52
CA THR A 313 5.45 -4.59 -12.43
C THR A 313 5.08 -4.25 -11.00
N ARG A 314 4.76 -5.25 -10.17
CA ARG A 314 4.41 -5.05 -8.76
C ARG A 314 5.63 -4.75 -7.92
N LEU A 315 6.72 -5.49 -8.12
CA LEU A 315 7.99 -5.23 -7.41
C LEU A 315 8.52 -3.81 -7.70
N ASN A 316 8.43 -3.37 -8.96
CA ASN A 316 8.87 -2.03 -9.35
C ASN A 316 7.99 -0.90 -8.83
N ALA A 317 6.76 -1.18 -8.38
CA ALA A 317 5.89 -0.17 -7.77
C ALA A 317 6.48 0.40 -6.46
N ALA A 318 7.37 -0.34 -5.79
CA ALA A 318 8.11 0.13 -4.63
C ALA A 318 8.98 1.36 -4.91
N TYR A 319 9.45 1.52 -6.15
CA TYR A 319 10.37 2.58 -6.55
C TYR A 319 9.65 3.75 -7.25
N ILE A 320 8.32 3.79 -7.18
CA ILE A 320 7.51 4.92 -7.66
C ILE A 320 7.30 5.92 -6.51
N PHE A 321 7.84 7.13 -6.67
CA PHE A 321 7.71 8.21 -5.71
C PHE A 321 6.23 8.51 -5.42
N GLY A 322 5.89 8.64 -4.14
CA GLY A 322 4.53 8.88 -3.65
C GLY A 322 3.62 7.64 -3.60
N THR A 323 4.13 6.44 -3.90
CA THR A 323 3.35 5.18 -3.81
C THR A 323 3.74 4.39 -2.57
N THR A 324 2.83 4.30 -1.59
CA THR A 324 3.05 3.48 -0.39
C THR A 324 3.08 2.00 -0.78
N TYR A 325 4.23 1.36 -0.60
CA TYR A 325 4.43 -0.05 -0.94
C TYR A 325 4.54 -0.90 0.31
N GLN A 326 3.84 -2.03 0.34
CA GLN A 326 3.91 -3.01 1.42
C GLN A 326 3.78 -4.41 0.84
N GLN A 327 4.72 -5.28 1.19
CA GLN A 327 4.73 -6.67 0.79
C GLN A 327 5.18 -7.52 1.98
N SER A 328 4.45 -8.59 2.27
CA SER A 328 4.81 -9.55 3.30
C SER A 328 4.48 -10.97 2.82
N CYS A 329 5.36 -11.91 3.16
CA CYS A 329 5.20 -13.32 2.81
C CYS A 329 5.97 -14.20 3.80
N THR A 330 5.69 -15.51 3.76
CA THR A 330 6.46 -16.52 4.47
C THR A 330 7.35 -17.27 3.48
N ILE A 331 8.61 -17.46 3.84
CA ILE A 331 9.61 -18.16 3.02
C ILE A 331 10.14 -19.34 3.83
N SER A 332 10.24 -20.51 3.19
CA SER A 332 10.84 -21.71 3.78
C SER A 332 12.34 -21.54 4.00
N VAL A 333 12.86 -22.04 5.12
CA VAL A 333 14.28 -21.99 5.45
C VAL A 333 15.13 -22.77 4.42
N SER A 334 14.63 -23.91 3.92
CA SER A 334 15.31 -24.69 2.87
C SER A 334 15.59 -23.86 1.60
N LYS A 335 14.59 -23.11 1.12
CA LYS A 335 14.73 -22.18 -0.01
C LYS A 335 15.73 -21.06 0.26
N MET A 336 15.77 -20.51 1.48
CA MET A 336 16.76 -19.49 1.84
C MET A 336 18.18 -20.04 1.81
N LEU A 337 18.39 -21.27 2.27
CA LEU A 337 19.70 -21.93 2.24
C LEU A 337 20.16 -22.24 0.81
N SER A 338 19.24 -22.57 -0.11
CA SER A 338 19.58 -22.78 -1.53
C SER A 338 19.87 -21.49 -2.27
N ASP A 339 19.02 -20.48 -2.10
CA ASP A 339 19.07 -19.24 -2.87
C ASP A 339 20.18 -18.30 -2.35
N PHE A 340 20.54 -18.41 -1.07
CA PHE A 340 21.55 -17.59 -0.38
C PHE A 340 22.63 -18.43 0.28
N ALA A 341 23.20 -19.39 -0.45
CA ALA A 341 24.33 -20.19 0.02
C ALA A 341 25.57 -19.34 0.35
N ASN A 342 25.75 -18.22 -0.37
CA ASN A 342 26.77 -17.21 -0.09
C ASN A 342 26.11 -15.83 0.11
N PRO A 343 26.39 -15.13 1.20
CA PRO A 343 25.81 -13.83 1.49
C PRO A 343 26.36 -12.77 0.52
N ILE A 344 25.45 -11.91 0.05
CA ILE A 344 25.77 -10.73 -0.75
C ILE A 344 25.52 -9.49 0.09
N PHE A 345 26.47 -8.57 0.05
CA PHE A 345 26.44 -7.29 0.75
C PHE A 345 26.13 -6.16 -0.21
N TYR A 346 25.33 -5.20 0.24
CA TYR A 346 24.82 -4.09 -0.55
C TYR A 346 25.16 -2.75 0.09
N ASP A 347 25.81 -1.87 -0.66
CA ASP A 347 25.84 -0.43 -0.40
C ASP A 347 24.83 0.23 -1.34
N VAL A 348 23.80 0.86 -0.80
CA VAL A 348 22.70 1.45 -1.61
C VAL A 348 22.92 2.94 -1.83
N TYR A 349 22.63 3.40 -3.04
CA TYR A 349 22.72 4.78 -3.46
C TYR A 349 21.44 5.19 -4.19
N LEU A 350 21.10 6.47 -4.08
CA LEU A 350 20.10 7.12 -4.92
C LEU A 350 20.83 7.91 -6.00
N GLU A 351 20.56 7.56 -7.25
CA GLU A 351 21.07 8.26 -8.41
C GLU A 351 20.28 9.55 -8.65
N TYR A 352 21.00 10.61 -8.98
CA TYR A 352 20.40 11.86 -9.45
C TYR A 352 21.28 12.52 -10.50
N HIS A 353 20.64 13.35 -11.32
CA HIS A 353 21.31 14.18 -12.30
C HIS A 353 21.29 15.63 -11.82
N ASP A 354 22.40 16.32 -12.03
CA ASP A 354 22.44 17.76 -11.87
C ASP A 354 21.82 18.43 -13.09
N ASP A 355 20.77 19.23 -12.89
CA ASP A 355 20.00 19.85 -13.97
C ASP A 355 20.86 20.84 -14.79
N ASP A 356 21.87 21.46 -14.17
CA ASP A 356 22.72 22.47 -14.80
C ASP A 356 23.88 21.85 -15.60
N SER A 357 24.54 20.83 -15.07
CA SER A 357 25.72 20.19 -15.71
C SER A 357 25.41 18.91 -16.48
N GLY A 358 24.23 18.30 -16.28
CA GLY A 358 23.86 17.00 -16.82
C GLY A 358 24.67 15.83 -16.25
N GLN A 359 25.55 16.08 -15.27
CA GLN A 359 26.39 15.06 -14.65
C GLN A 359 25.58 14.17 -13.72
N GLN A 360 25.94 12.89 -13.68
CA GLN A 360 25.30 11.87 -12.87
C GLN A 360 26.04 11.73 -11.54
N TYR A 361 25.28 11.76 -10.44
CA TYR A 361 25.80 11.67 -9.09
C TYR A 361 25.09 10.55 -8.31
N LEU A 362 25.80 10.01 -7.33
CA LEU A 362 25.30 8.97 -6.44
C LEU A 362 25.26 9.49 -5.00
N TRP A 363 24.09 9.42 -4.39
CA TRP A 363 23.90 9.78 -3.00
C TRP A 363 23.81 8.51 -2.14
N ALA A 364 24.74 8.32 -1.21
CA ALA A 364 24.73 7.14 -0.34
C ALA A 364 23.53 7.15 0.62
N VAL A 365 22.75 6.07 0.61
CA VAL A 365 21.54 5.94 1.43
C VAL A 365 21.91 5.33 2.79
N PRO A 366 21.70 6.05 3.91
CA PRO A 366 21.99 5.52 5.25
C PRO A 366 21.08 4.34 5.63
N VAL A 367 21.62 3.45 6.45
CA VAL A 367 20.96 2.24 6.98
C VAL A 367 20.85 2.30 8.50
N LEU A 368 19.63 2.27 9.02
CA LEU A 368 19.31 2.09 10.43
C LEU A 368 19.13 0.59 10.73
N ASN A 369 20.19 -0.04 11.26
CA ASN A 369 20.14 -1.44 11.69
C ASN A 369 19.56 -1.53 13.12
N LEU A 370 18.35 -2.10 13.26
CA LEU A 370 17.65 -2.22 14.55
C LEU A 370 18.31 -3.22 15.52
N ASN A 371 19.17 -4.10 15.01
CA ASN A 371 19.89 -5.10 15.78
C ASN A 371 21.28 -4.62 16.25
N LEU A 372 21.69 -3.40 15.86
CA LEU A 372 22.99 -2.84 16.23
C LEU A 372 23.05 -2.54 17.74
N GLN A 373 24.12 -3.03 18.37
CA GLN A 373 24.44 -2.74 19.76
C GLN A 373 25.72 -1.92 19.86
N TYR A 374 25.72 -0.90 20.73
CA TYR A 374 26.90 -0.12 21.06
C TYR A 374 27.13 -0.23 22.57
N ASN A 375 28.26 -0.80 22.98
CA ASN A 375 28.58 -1.14 24.37
C ASN A 375 27.41 -1.89 25.05
N GLU A 376 26.93 -2.94 24.39
CA GLU A 376 25.83 -3.81 24.83
C GLU A 376 24.45 -3.15 24.95
N MET A 377 24.33 -1.86 24.60
CA MET A 377 23.05 -1.14 24.55
C MET A 377 22.50 -1.09 23.13
N SER A 378 21.19 -1.32 22.97
CA SER A 378 20.51 -1.19 21.67
C SER A 378 20.23 0.28 21.36
N VAL A 379 21.00 0.85 20.44
CA VAL A 379 20.97 2.30 20.15
C VAL A 379 19.91 2.71 19.14
N ASN A 380 19.50 1.78 18.27
CA ASN A 380 18.63 2.06 17.11
C ASN A 380 17.15 1.66 17.32
N GLN A 381 16.73 1.27 18.52
CA GLN A 381 15.34 0.82 18.79
C GLN A 381 14.41 1.93 19.27
N GLY A 382 14.95 3.01 19.86
CA GLY A 382 14.15 4.14 20.35
C GLY A 382 13.70 5.09 19.25
N SER A 383 12.70 5.92 19.52
CA SER A 383 12.24 6.98 18.59
C SER A 383 13.14 8.21 18.55
N ASN A 384 14.04 8.37 19.53
CA ASN A 384 14.95 9.51 19.61
C ASN A 384 16.14 9.34 18.67
N MET A 385 16.15 10.11 17.59
CA MET A 385 17.19 10.09 16.56
C MET A 385 18.58 10.46 17.09
N ASN A 386 18.68 11.19 18.19
CA ASN A 386 19.96 11.56 18.81
C ASN A 386 20.65 10.36 19.50
N ASN A 387 19.97 9.23 19.63
CA ASN A 387 20.57 8.01 20.14
C ASN A 387 21.02 7.07 19.01
N TRP A 388 20.69 7.37 17.75
CA TRP A 388 20.92 6.44 16.65
C TRP A 388 22.36 6.47 16.15
N LEU A 389 22.84 5.30 15.72
CA LEU A 389 24.07 5.13 14.97
C LEU A 389 23.73 4.54 13.59
N LEU A 390 23.90 5.36 12.55
CA LEU A 390 23.60 4.96 11.18
C LEU A 390 24.79 4.21 10.58
N THR A 391 24.46 3.20 9.79
CA THR A 391 25.39 2.35 9.05
C THR A 391 25.16 2.51 7.54
N ARG A 392 25.93 1.82 6.71
CA ARG A 392 25.83 1.93 5.25
C ARG A 392 25.59 0.61 4.53
N ARG A 393 26.32 -0.42 4.94
CA ARG A 393 26.28 -1.73 4.28
C ARG A 393 25.30 -2.67 4.95
N MET A 394 24.55 -3.43 4.16
CA MET A 394 23.61 -4.43 4.64
C MET A 394 23.67 -5.73 3.83
N PHE A 395 23.07 -6.80 4.33
CA PHE A 395 22.87 -8.06 3.60
C PHE A 395 21.43 -8.55 3.81
N LEU A 396 20.98 -9.52 3.00
CA LEU A 396 19.63 -10.07 3.11
C LEU A 396 19.59 -11.36 3.93
N VAL A 397 20.51 -12.29 3.67
CA VAL A 397 20.60 -13.56 4.38
C VAL A 397 22.07 -13.89 4.60
N ASP A 398 22.40 -14.26 5.84
CA ASP A 398 23.71 -14.78 6.23
C ASP A 398 23.57 -16.24 6.67
N SER A 399 24.19 -17.10 5.87
CA SER A 399 24.26 -18.55 6.02
C SER A 399 25.69 -19.05 6.31
N LEU A 400 26.68 -18.14 6.36
CA LEU A 400 28.09 -18.48 6.59
C LEU A 400 28.50 -18.31 8.05
N SER A 401 28.07 -17.23 8.70
CA SER A 401 28.53 -16.93 10.06
C SER A 401 28.05 -17.97 11.09
N GLY A 402 26.98 -18.69 10.81
CA GLY A 402 26.45 -19.76 11.68
C GLY A 402 26.94 -21.16 11.38
N GLN A 403 27.90 -21.34 10.46
CA GLN A 403 28.55 -22.64 10.22
C GLN A 403 29.60 -22.93 11.29
N GLU A 404 29.46 -24.07 11.97
CA GLU A 404 30.39 -24.55 12.99
C GLU A 404 31.40 -25.54 12.37
N SER A 405 32.66 -25.45 12.83
CA SER A 405 33.78 -26.34 12.46
C SER A 405 34.26 -26.24 11.01
N ASP A 406 33.44 -26.64 10.02
CA ASP A 406 33.85 -26.75 8.62
C ASP A 406 32.97 -25.92 7.68
N LEU A 407 33.60 -25.31 6.67
CA LEU A 407 32.91 -24.59 5.61
C LEU A 407 32.18 -25.57 4.68
N GLY A 408 30.95 -25.24 4.30
CA GLY A 408 30.13 -26.04 3.37
C GLY A 408 29.21 -27.07 4.05
N LYS A 409 29.23 -27.14 5.39
CA LYS A 409 28.19 -27.84 6.16
C LYS A 409 26.97 -26.93 6.38
N GLN A 410 25.83 -27.55 6.65
CA GLN A 410 24.61 -26.82 6.97
C GLN A 410 24.83 -25.94 8.23
N PRO A 411 24.48 -24.64 8.18
CA PRO A 411 24.66 -23.75 9.32
C PRO A 411 23.73 -24.12 10.47
N ARG A 412 24.20 -23.95 11.70
CA ARG A 412 23.38 -24.14 12.91
C ARG A 412 22.34 -23.03 13.05
N ILE A 413 22.74 -21.79 12.74
CA ILE A 413 21.89 -20.60 12.81
C ILE A 413 22.04 -19.83 11.50
N ILE A 414 20.94 -19.29 11.00
CA ILE A 414 20.96 -18.30 9.90
C ILE A 414 20.38 -16.98 10.38
N ARG A 415 20.85 -15.90 9.77
CA ARG A 415 20.37 -14.54 10.05
C ARG A 415 19.74 -13.94 8.81
N ILE A 416 18.50 -13.47 8.93
CA ILE A 416 17.68 -13.04 7.79
C ILE A 416 17.16 -11.62 8.01
N ALA A 417 17.21 -10.77 7.00
CA ALA A 417 16.56 -9.47 6.95
C ALA A 417 15.03 -9.63 6.93
N SER A 418 14.44 -9.76 8.11
CA SER A 418 13.01 -10.00 8.31
C SER A 418 12.13 -8.80 7.98
N LYS A 419 12.66 -7.58 8.11
CA LYS A 419 11.95 -6.35 7.78
C LYS A 419 12.91 -5.36 7.14
N ILE A 420 12.54 -4.85 5.97
CA ILE A 420 13.21 -3.74 5.30
C ILE A 420 12.17 -2.65 5.03
N THR A 421 12.44 -1.44 5.50
CA THR A 421 11.58 -0.28 5.29
C THR A 421 12.42 0.86 4.70
N ILE A 422 12.02 1.37 3.54
CA ILE A 422 12.58 2.61 2.98
C ILE A 422 11.65 3.75 3.39
N SER A 423 12.12 4.64 4.24
CA SER A 423 11.39 5.84 4.66
C SER A 423 11.90 7.05 3.90
N ILE A 424 10.98 7.81 3.29
CA ILE A 424 11.28 9.02 2.55
C ILE A 424 10.56 10.19 3.19
N ARG A 425 11.31 11.20 3.62
CA ARG A 425 10.77 12.38 4.31
C ARG A 425 10.75 13.58 3.38
N LEU A 426 9.57 14.18 3.21
CA LEU A 426 9.45 15.42 2.45
C LEU A 426 9.90 16.61 3.30
N ILE A 427 10.65 17.54 2.70
CA ILE A 427 11.00 18.81 3.33
C ILE A 427 9.78 19.73 3.27
N PRO A 428 9.24 20.17 4.42
CA PRO A 428 8.06 21.03 4.44
C PRO A 428 8.32 22.36 3.71
N SER A 429 7.26 22.94 3.15
CA SER A 429 7.23 24.31 2.62
C SER A 429 8.10 24.60 1.39
N THR A 430 8.72 23.60 0.76
CA THR A 430 9.69 23.83 -0.34
C THR A 430 9.06 24.04 -1.73
N GLN A 431 7.75 23.84 -1.92
CA GLN A 431 7.01 23.92 -3.22
C GLN A 431 7.63 23.18 -4.42
N ARG A 432 8.77 22.50 -4.24
CA ARG A 432 9.59 21.88 -5.28
C ARG A 432 9.73 20.36 -5.11
N GLY A 433 9.03 19.71 -4.18
CA GLY A 433 9.12 18.25 -4.04
C GLY A 433 10.49 17.74 -3.63
N THR A 434 11.21 18.49 -2.80
CA THR A 434 12.53 18.12 -2.30
C THR A 434 12.40 17.26 -1.05
N ILE A 435 13.26 16.25 -0.93
CA ILE A 435 13.26 15.30 0.19
C ILE A 435 14.53 15.42 1.02
N TYR A 436 14.45 14.97 2.27
CA TYR A 436 15.65 14.58 3.02
C TYR A 436 16.21 13.26 2.45
N PRO A 437 17.49 12.92 2.72
CA PRO A 437 18.04 11.64 2.33
C PRO A 437 17.12 10.48 2.77
N PRO A 438 16.79 9.56 1.86
CA PRO A 438 16.04 8.36 2.22
C PRO A 438 16.75 7.58 3.33
N LEU A 439 15.99 6.90 4.17
CA LEU A 439 16.51 6.06 5.23
C LEU A 439 16.06 4.61 4.99
N ILE A 440 17.01 3.67 4.96
CA ILE A 440 16.70 2.25 4.97
C ILE A 440 16.74 1.76 6.41
N THR A 441 15.62 1.29 6.94
CA THR A 441 15.56 0.61 8.25
C THR A 441 15.52 -0.89 8.03
N ILE A 442 16.41 -1.61 8.70
CA ILE A 442 16.53 -3.07 8.57
C ILE A 442 16.45 -3.75 9.93
N ALA A 443 15.67 -4.83 10.01
CA ALA A 443 15.58 -5.71 11.17
C ALA A 443 15.94 -7.14 10.78
N TYR A 444 16.97 -7.67 11.44
CA TYR A 444 17.41 -9.04 11.28
C TYR A 444 16.75 -9.97 12.30
N LYS A 445 16.44 -11.18 11.86
CA LYS A 445 15.92 -12.27 12.68
C LYS A 445 16.88 -13.46 12.63
N ASP A 446 17.23 -13.96 13.80
CA ASP A 446 18.06 -15.14 14.00
C ASP A 446 17.19 -16.40 14.03
N VAL A 447 17.53 -17.42 13.25
CA VAL A 447 16.74 -18.65 13.11
C VAL A 447 17.63 -19.86 13.35
N LEU A 448 17.29 -20.66 14.37
CA LEU A 448 17.93 -21.93 14.64
C LEU A 448 17.45 -22.98 13.62
N VAL A 449 18.39 -23.51 12.85
CA VAL A 449 18.12 -24.47 11.79
C VAL A 449 18.04 -25.87 12.39
N GLN A 450 16.82 -26.43 12.44
CA GLN A 450 16.58 -27.79 12.91
C GLN A 450 16.03 -28.65 11.78
N ASN A 451 14.90 -28.24 11.21
CA ASN A 451 14.23 -28.91 10.10
C ASN A 451 13.92 -27.87 9.00
N PRO A 452 14.84 -27.65 8.03
CA PRO A 452 14.71 -26.59 7.03
C PRO A 452 13.44 -26.66 6.18
N ASP A 453 12.92 -27.86 5.95
CA ASP A 453 11.77 -28.09 5.05
C ASP A 453 10.43 -27.72 5.68
N THR A 454 10.33 -27.74 7.02
CA THR A 454 9.09 -27.40 7.75
C THR A 454 9.15 -26.02 8.37
N GLN A 455 10.35 -25.46 8.55
CA GLN A 455 10.55 -24.13 9.11
C GLN A 455 10.32 -23.04 8.06
N SER A 456 9.58 -22.00 8.43
CA SER A 456 9.38 -20.82 7.59
C SER A 456 9.53 -19.53 8.39
N VAL A 457 9.88 -18.46 7.69
CA VAL A 457 10.16 -17.14 8.25
C VAL A 457 9.31 -16.11 7.55
N MET A 458 8.60 -15.28 8.33
CA MET A 458 7.88 -14.13 7.80
C MET A 458 8.87 -13.00 7.50
N VAL A 459 8.83 -12.51 6.27
CA VAL A 459 9.63 -11.36 5.81
C VAL A 459 8.71 -10.26 5.30
N SER A 460 9.15 -9.01 5.40
CA SER A 460 8.38 -7.85 4.95
C SER A 460 9.28 -6.79 4.32
N PHE A 461 8.79 -6.19 3.25
CA PHE A 461 9.41 -5.06 2.58
C PHE A 461 8.39 -3.93 2.44
N SER A 462 8.78 -2.70 2.75
CA SER A 462 7.87 -1.55 2.69
C SER A 462 8.58 -0.26 2.26
N VAL A 463 7.84 0.63 1.61
CA VAL A 463 8.28 1.99 1.29
C VAL A 463 7.23 2.96 1.80
N ASN A 464 7.65 3.81 2.73
CA ASN A 464 6.78 4.74 3.45
C ASN A 464 7.20 6.18 3.18
N TYR A 465 6.20 7.05 3.10
CA TYR A 465 6.37 8.47 2.89
C TYR A 465 5.93 9.22 4.14
N GLU A 466 6.80 10.09 4.63
CA GLU A 466 6.63 10.79 5.89
C GLU A 466 6.72 12.30 5.66
N MET A 467 5.89 13.06 6.36
CA MET A 467 5.94 14.51 6.38
C MET A 467 5.59 14.99 7.79
N ASN A 468 6.22 16.08 8.23
CA ASN A 468 5.83 16.71 9.48
C ASN A 468 4.43 17.34 9.33
N GLN A 469 3.46 16.85 10.10
CA GLN A 469 2.07 17.29 10.05
C GLN A 469 1.73 18.31 11.15
N SER A 470 2.72 18.81 11.91
CA SER A 470 2.48 19.73 13.04
C SER A 470 1.70 20.98 12.65
N GLU A 471 1.98 21.54 11.46
CA GLU A 471 1.27 22.72 10.97
C GLU A 471 -0.22 22.41 10.68
N GLY A 472 -0.50 21.27 10.04
CA GLY A 472 -1.87 20.84 9.76
C GLY A 472 -2.67 20.53 11.04
N GLN A 473 -2.02 19.97 12.07
CA GLN A 473 -2.61 19.76 13.38
C GLN A 473 -3.00 21.08 14.04
N ILE A 474 -2.07 22.05 14.10
CA ILE A 474 -2.35 23.39 14.67
C ILE A 474 -3.52 24.07 13.95
N GLN A 475 -3.57 23.99 12.62
CA GLN A 475 -4.69 24.56 11.84
C GLN A 475 -6.03 23.88 12.16
N THR A 476 -6.03 22.55 12.34
CA THR A 476 -7.23 21.78 12.70
C THR A 476 -7.69 22.13 14.13
N ASP A 477 -6.77 22.28 15.07
CA ASP A 477 -7.06 22.67 16.47
C ASP A 477 -7.65 24.08 16.55
N ILE A 478 -7.11 25.03 15.79
CA ILE A 478 -7.66 26.39 15.69
C ILE A 478 -9.09 26.34 15.13
N ALA A 479 -9.32 25.56 14.06
CA ALA A 479 -10.66 25.42 13.47
C ALA A 479 -11.65 24.79 14.46
N LEU A 480 -11.24 23.76 15.22
CA LEU A 480 -12.03 23.14 16.27
C LEU A 480 -12.39 24.14 17.38
N GLY A 481 -11.43 24.94 17.84
CA GLY A 481 -11.65 25.97 18.87
C GLY A 481 -12.66 27.03 18.42
N VAL A 482 -12.48 27.59 17.21
CA VAL A 482 -13.35 28.65 16.68
C VAL A 482 -14.75 28.14 16.38
N LEU A 483 -14.89 27.04 15.62
CA LEU A 483 -16.20 26.49 15.27
C LEU A 483 -16.90 25.87 16.48
N GLY A 484 -16.15 25.28 17.41
CA GLY A 484 -16.65 24.81 18.70
C GLY A 484 -17.25 25.96 19.51
N GLY A 485 -16.55 27.09 19.63
CA GLY A 485 -17.08 28.28 20.31
C GLY A 485 -18.37 28.81 19.65
N LEU A 486 -18.42 28.89 18.33
CA LEU A 486 -19.62 29.28 17.59
C LEU A 486 -20.78 28.29 17.80
N SER A 487 -20.49 27.00 17.93
CA SER A 487 -21.51 25.98 18.19
C SER A 487 -22.17 26.15 19.56
N VAL A 488 -21.40 26.55 20.60
CA VAL A 488 -21.96 26.89 21.92
C VAL A 488 -22.96 28.04 21.82
N LEU A 489 -22.57 29.14 21.15
CA LEU A 489 -23.44 30.31 20.96
C LEU A 489 -24.72 29.93 20.19
N TRP A 490 -24.59 29.12 19.14
CA TRP A 490 -25.72 28.65 18.36
C TRP A 490 -26.67 27.77 19.17
N SER A 491 -26.13 26.87 19.99
CA SER A 491 -26.94 26.02 20.88
C SER A 491 -27.60 26.80 22.02
N LEU A 492 -26.97 27.87 22.51
CA LEU A 492 -27.58 28.81 23.46
C LEU A 492 -28.77 29.53 22.81
N LEU A 493 -28.64 30.01 21.56
CA LEU A 493 -29.74 30.64 20.83
C LEU A 493 -30.92 29.68 20.60
N LYS A 494 -30.65 28.41 20.26
CA LYS A 494 -31.69 27.38 20.14
C LYS A 494 -32.39 27.10 21.46
N THR A 495 -31.62 26.98 22.54
CA THR A 495 -32.15 26.77 23.89
C THR A 495 -33.01 27.96 24.33
N ALA A 496 -32.54 29.20 24.10
CA ALA A 496 -33.31 30.41 24.38
C ALA A 496 -34.62 30.46 23.56
N GLY A 497 -34.56 30.13 22.28
CA GLY A 497 -35.75 30.05 21.42
C GLY A 497 -36.72 28.94 21.82
N TRP A 498 -36.23 27.82 22.36
CA TRP A 498 -37.06 26.76 22.94
C TRP A 498 -37.68 27.20 24.28
N LYS A 499 -36.90 27.80 25.18
CA LYS A 499 -37.38 28.27 26.49
C LYS A 499 -38.42 29.37 26.34
N ARG A 500 -38.23 30.30 25.38
CA ARG A 500 -39.23 31.32 25.02
C ARG A 500 -40.55 30.71 24.56
N ARG A 501 -40.53 29.56 23.88
CA ARG A 501 -41.75 28.84 23.45
C ARG A 501 -42.48 28.15 24.60
N ILE A 502 -41.77 27.79 25.66
CA ILE A 502 -42.37 27.21 26.89
C ILE A 502 -42.95 28.32 27.79
N GLY A 503 -42.50 29.57 27.65
CA GLY A 503 -43.01 30.69 28.45
C GLY A 503 -42.55 30.68 29.92
N SER A 504 -41.55 29.87 30.28
CA SER A 504 -40.98 29.80 31.63
C SER A 504 -39.72 30.67 31.75
N PRO A 505 -39.63 31.58 32.74
CA PRO A 505 -38.46 32.44 32.93
C PRO A 505 -37.33 31.79 33.75
N ILE A 506 -37.56 30.64 34.39
CA ILE A 506 -36.60 30.01 35.32
C ILE A 506 -35.69 29.03 34.57
N ILE A 507 -34.37 29.10 34.81
CA ILE A 507 -33.42 28.11 34.33
C ILE A 507 -33.48 26.89 35.26
N ASP A 508 -34.10 25.81 34.78
CA ASP A 508 -34.22 24.52 35.48
C ASP A 508 -33.20 23.50 34.93
N LEU A 509 -33.04 22.37 35.64
CA LEU A 509 -32.19 21.25 35.19
C LEU A 509 -32.58 20.75 33.79
N GLN A 510 -33.89 20.81 33.47
CA GLN A 510 -34.40 20.45 32.15
C GLN A 510 -33.86 21.36 31.04
N THR A 511 -33.72 22.66 31.30
CA THR A 511 -33.12 23.63 30.36
C THR A 511 -31.64 23.32 30.13
N VAL A 512 -30.90 22.98 31.18
CA VAL A 512 -29.49 22.58 31.07
C VAL A 512 -29.35 21.30 30.24
N LEU A 513 -30.17 20.27 30.51
CA LEU A 513 -30.16 19.03 29.73
C LEU A 513 -30.53 19.28 28.26
N LYS A 514 -31.52 20.14 28.00
CA LYS A 514 -31.93 20.50 26.62
C LYS A 514 -30.79 21.22 25.89
N PHE A 515 -30.08 22.12 26.56
CA PHE A 515 -28.90 22.76 26.02
C PHE A 515 -27.81 21.74 25.66
N LEU A 516 -27.49 20.80 26.54
CA LEU A 516 -26.48 19.77 26.26
C LEU A 516 -26.83 18.91 25.05
N LEU A 517 -28.12 18.57 24.86
CA LEU A 517 -28.58 17.79 23.71
C LEU A 517 -28.54 18.59 22.40
N PHE A 518 -28.89 19.89 22.43
CA PHE A 518 -28.70 20.76 21.26
C PHE A 518 -27.22 20.98 20.94
N TYR A 519 -26.39 21.16 21.98
CA TYR A 519 -24.95 21.32 21.87
C TYR A 519 -24.27 20.09 21.29
N ALA A 520 -24.61 18.89 21.76
CA ALA A 520 -24.13 17.64 21.17
C ALA A 520 -24.36 17.60 19.65
N GLY A 521 -25.56 17.97 19.21
CA GLY A 521 -25.90 18.01 17.80
C GLY A 521 -25.20 19.08 16.97
N ASP A 522 -24.92 20.25 17.55
CA ASP A 522 -24.18 21.32 16.88
C ASP A 522 -22.68 21.03 16.83
N LEU A 523 -22.11 20.50 17.92
CA LEU A 523 -20.74 20.02 17.98
C LEU A 523 -20.50 18.86 17.00
N ALA A 524 -21.47 17.96 16.83
CA ALA A 524 -21.42 16.92 15.80
C ALA A 524 -21.28 17.50 14.39
N ASN A 525 -21.98 18.59 14.08
CA ASN A 525 -21.87 19.27 12.79
C ASN A 525 -20.49 19.92 12.62
N VAL A 526 -19.91 20.46 13.69
CA VAL A 526 -18.54 21.02 13.67
C VAL A 526 -17.53 19.93 13.34
N PHE A 527 -17.54 18.80 14.06
CA PHE A 527 -16.66 17.68 13.76
C PHE A 527 -16.85 17.16 12.33
N PHE A 528 -18.09 17.07 11.85
CA PHE A 528 -18.37 16.70 10.47
C PHE A 528 -17.79 17.69 9.46
N ILE A 529 -17.99 19.00 9.63
CA ILE A 529 -17.45 20.03 8.71
C ILE A 529 -15.92 19.97 8.65
N ILE A 530 -15.27 19.83 9.81
CA ILE A 530 -13.80 19.79 9.89
C ILE A 530 -13.27 18.52 9.23
N THR A 531 -13.82 17.35 9.57
CA THR A 531 -13.39 16.08 8.96
C THR A 531 -13.64 16.04 7.46
N VAL A 532 -14.73 16.63 6.96
CA VAL A 532 -14.99 16.79 5.52
C VAL A 532 -13.99 17.72 4.87
N GLY A 533 -13.69 18.87 5.49
CA GLY A 533 -12.68 19.81 5.01
C GLY A 533 -11.29 19.19 4.93
N THR A 534 -10.86 18.48 5.98
CA THR A 534 -9.58 17.76 6.01
C THR A 534 -9.54 16.63 4.97
N GLY A 535 -10.61 15.84 4.83
CA GLY A 535 -10.70 14.80 3.81
C GLY A 535 -10.61 15.34 2.39
N LEU A 536 -11.28 16.47 2.12
CA LEU A 536 -11.22 17.20 0.85
C LEU A 536 -9.84 17.78 0.58
N TYR A 537 -9.22 18.40 1.58
CA TYR A 537 -7.86 18.94 1.50
C TYR A 537 -6.89 17.86 1.04
N TRP A 538 -6.83 16.72 1.74
CA TRP A 538 -5.92 15.64 1.36
C TRP A 538 -6.28 15.03 0.01
N LEU A 539 -7.56 14.86 -0.30
CA LEU A 539 -7.96 14.33 -1.61
C LEU A 539 -7.48 15.21 -2.77
N ILE A 540 -7.65 16.53 -2.66
CA ILE A 540 -7.26 17.47 -3.70
C ILE A 540 -5.75 17.64 -3.73
N PHE A 541 -5.13 18.03 -2.62
CA PHE A 541 -3.71 18.35 -2.60
C PHE A 541 -2.82 17.12 -2.79
N PHE A 542 -3.24 15.93 -2.36
CA PHE A 542 -2.46 14.72 -2.61
C PHE A 542 -2.58 14.22 -4.06
N LYS A 543 -3.80 14.16 -4.63
CA LYS A 543 -4.04 13.58 -5.97
C LYS A 543 -3.90 14.58 -7.12
N ALA A 544 -4.09 15.88 -6.87
CA ALA A 544 -4.07 16.92 -7.91
C ALA A 544 -2.76 17.73 -7.97
N GLN A 545 -1.78 17.44 -7.12
CA GLN A 545 -0.50 18.15 -7.12
C GLN A 545 0.38 17.89 -8.36
N GLN A 546 1.05 18.94 -8.83
CA GLN A 546 2.07 18.88 -9.87
C GLN A 546 3.42 18.53 -9.24
N PHE A 547 3.98 19.46 -8.45
CA PHE A 547 5.13 19.22 -7.58
C PHE A 547 4.67 18.67 -6.24
N VAL A 548 5.46 17.78 -5.64
CA VAL A 548 5.07 17.14 -4.38
C VAL A 548 5.25 18.11 -3.23
N SER A 549 4.16 18.71 -2.75
CA SER A 549 4.19 19.64 -1.61
C SER A 549 3.67 19.00 -0.33
N VAL A 550 2.86 17.95 -0.46
CA VAL A 550 1.99 17.45 0.60
C VAL A 550 1.88 15.92 0.50
N LEU A 551 2.26 15.20 1.57
CA LEU A 551 2.17 13.74 1.68
C LEU A 551 1.11 13.30 2.70
N LEU A 552 0.47 12.16 2.45
CA LEU A 552 -0.57 11.62 3.32
C LEU A 552 -0.07 11.38 4.76
N PRO A 553 -0.92 11.61 5.78
CA PRO A 553 -0.59 11.24 7.16
C PRO A 553 -0.34 9.74 7.34
N LEU A 554 0.52 9.39 8.30
CA LEU A 554 0.75 8.01 8.69
C LEU A 554 -0.50 7.41 9.38
N PRO A 555 -0.68 6.08 9.38
CA PRO A 555 -1.82 5.45 10.02
C PRO A 555 -2.02 5.83 11.50
N SER A 556 -0.95 6.09 12.24
CA SER A 556 -1.01 6.58 13.63
C SER A 556 -1.57 8.00 13.74
N GLN A 557 -1.25 8.87 12.76
CA GLN A 557 -1.78 10.23 12.70
C GLN A 557 -3.24 10.26 12.20
N GLU A 558 -3.67 9.23 11.45
CA GLU A 558 -5.07 9.08 11.06
C GLU A 558 -5.99 8.69 12.24
N GLU A 559 -5.47 8.26 13.39
CA GLU A 559 -6.28 7.85 14.55
C GLU A 559 -7.08 9.00 15.17
N ASP A 560 -6.49 10.19 15.28
CA ASP A 560 -7.18 11.39 15.77
C ASP A 560 -8.34 11.76 14.83
N PHE A 561 -8.08 11.71 13.52
CA PHE A 561 -9.11 11.95 12.50
C PHE A 561 -10.27 10.96 12.61
N VAL A 562 -9.98 9.66 12.75
CA VAL A 562 -10.99 8.61 12.92
C VAL A 562 -11.81 8.85 14.19
N THR A 563 -11.15 9.28 15.27
CA THR A 563 -11.80 9.62 16.54
C THR A 563 -12.80 10.77 16.35
N TYR A 564 -12.44 11.84 15.64
CA TYR A 564 -13.37 12.94 15.35
C TYR A 564 -14.58 12.49 14.52
N VAL A 565 -14.39 11.62 13.52
CA VAL A 565 -15.51 11.04 12.75
C VAL A 565 -16.41 10.20 13.67
N GLY A 566 -15.84 9.40 14.57
CA GLY A 566 -16.59 8.63 15.56
C GLY A 566 -17.39 9.52 16.52
N CYS A 567 -16.80 10.58 17.04
CA CYS A 567 -17.48 11.58 17.88
C CYS A 567 -18.61 12.27 17.14
N ALA A 568 -18.39 12.68 15.88
CA ALA A 568 -19.43 13.28 15.04
C ALA A 568 -20.64 12.36 14.91
N PHE A 569 -20.41 11.07 14.61
CA PHE A 569 -21.48 10.08 14.48
C PHE A 569 -22.25 9.87 15.80
N ALA A 570 -21.54 9.63 16.91
CA ALA A 570 -22.15 9.35 18.21
C ALA A 570 -23.01 10.53 18.71
N LEU A 571 -22.48 11.75 18.63
CA LEU A 571 -23.20 12.95 19.04
C LEU A 571 -24.39 13.25 18.11
N LYS A 572 -24.27 12.96 16.82
CA LYS A 572 -25.40 13.11 15.87
C LYS A 572 -26.50 12.09 16.12
N ALA A 573 -26.13 10.85 16.46
CA ALA A 573 -27.08 9.82 16.86
C ALA A 573 -27.84 10.23 18.13
N LEU A 574 -27.15 10.81 19.11
CA LEU A 574 -27.80 11.35 20.32
C LEU A 574 -28.79 12.48 19.98
N GLN A 575 -28.42 13.41 19.11
CA GLN A 575 -29.35 14.46 18.65
C GLN A 575 -30.55 13.86 17.89
N PHE A 576 -30.33 12.82 17.08
CA PHE A 576 -31.40 12.15 16.36
C PHE A 576 -32.38 11.46 17.33
N LEU A 577 -31.89 10.75 18.33
CA LEU A 577 -32.71 10.14 19.39
C LEU A 577 -33.50 11.19 20.17
N HIS A 578 -32.88 12.33 20.49
CA HIS A 578 -33.56 13.45 21.13
C HIS A 578 -34.69 14.02 20.26
N LYS A 579 -34.46 14.14 18.95
CA LYS A 579 -35.48 14.60 18.00
C LYS A 579 -36.62 13.58 17.90
N LEU A 580 -36.30 12.29 17.81
CA LEU A 580 -37.28 11.20 17.79
C LEU A 580 -38.14 11.21 19.05
N PHE A 581 -37.51 11.26 20.23
CA PHE A 581 -38.23 11.36 21.50
C PHE A 581 -39.13 12.60 21.53
N SER A 582 -38.60 13.77 21.12
CA SER A 582 -39.39 15.00 21.07
C SER A 582 -40.56 14.92 20.08
N GLN A 583 -40.47 14.12 19.00
CA GLN A 583 -41.57 13.87 18.07
C GLN A 583 -42.62 12.92 18.65
N LEU A 584 -42.19 11.91 19.42
CA LEU A 584 -43.08 10.95 20.08
C LEU A 584 -43.86 11.56 21.27
N THR A 585 -43.34 12.62 21.89
CA THR A 585 -43.96 13.28 23.06
C THR A 585 -44.73 14.56 22.72
N VAL A 586 -45.03 14.83 21.45
CA VAL A 586 -45.84 16.00 21.08
C VAL A 586 -47.31 15.72 21.38
N ASP A 587 -47.93 16.56 22.21
CA ASP A 587 -49.39 16.56 22.36
C ASP A 587 -50.02 17.17 21.11
N VAL A 588 -50.76 16.35 20.36
CA VAL A 588 -51.47 16.77 19.16
C VAL A 588 -52.95 16.85 19.48
N PHE A 589 -53.54 18.04 19.32
CA PHE A 589 -54.97 18.26 19.45
C PHE A 589 -55.54 18.75 18.13
N PHE A 590 -56.51 18.01 17.60
CA PHE A 590 -57.24 18.39 16.39
C PHE A 590 -58.57 19.02 16.79
N ILE A 591 -58.85 20.21 16.26
CA ILE A 591 -60.10 20.93 16.51
C ILE A 591 -61.02 20.74 15.30
N ASP A 592 -62.12 20.01 15.51
CA ASP A 592 -63.20 19.92 14.53
C ASP A 592 -64.32 20.90 14.91
N TRP A 593 -64.54 21.91 14.06
CA TRP A 593 -65.51 23.00 14.28
C TRP A 593 -66.91 22.66 13.76
N GLU A 594 -67.14 21.44 13.27
CA GLU A 594 -68.44 21.05 12.74
C GLU A 594 -69.50 20.97 13.84
N ARG A 595 -70.66 21.56 13.54
CA ARG A 595 -71.78 21.56 14.49
C ARG A 595 -72.57 20.25 14.37
N PRO A 596 -72.93 19.61 15.50
CA PRO A 596 -73.77 18.43 15.47
C PRO A 596 -75.14 18.76 14.87
N LYS A 597 -75.49 18.09 13.76
CA LYS A 597 -76.74 18.33 13.00
C LYS A 597 -77.96 17.64 13.64
N GLY A 598 -78.23 17.93 14.92
CA GLY A 598 -79.44 17.48 15.62
C GLY A 598 -79.21 17.05 17.07
N LYS A 599 -80.30 16.66 17.75
CA LYS A 599 -80.29 16.09 19.11
C LYS A 599 -80.94 14.71 19.09
N ILE A 600 -80.25 13.71 19.63
CA ILE A 600 -80.73 12.34 19.82
C ILE A 600 -81.25 12.21 21.26
N LEU A 601 -82.44 11.63 21.44
CA LEU A 601 -82.98 11.31 22.76
C LEU A 601 -82.37 10.00 23.24
N LYS A 602 -81.48 10.06 24.24
CA LYS A 602 -80.95 8.86 24.90
C LYS A 602 -81.83 8.54 26.10
N ALA A 603 -82.46 7.37 26.11
CA ALA A 603 -83.00 6.79 27.33
C ALA A 603 -81.82 6.28 28.17
N VAL A 604 -81.68 6.78 29.39
CA VAL A 604 -80.72 6.26 30.37
C VAL A 604 -81.44 5.15 31.13
N GLU A 605 -80.89 3.94 31.14
CA GLU A 605 -81.37 2.88 32.03
C GLU A 605 -81.15 3.32 33.48
N GLY A 606 -82.24 3.60 34.20
CA GLY A 606 -82.23 3.77 35.65
C GLY A 606 -83.05 4.93 36.21
N GLU A 607 -83.25 6.03 35.49
CA GLU A 607 -84.10 7.15 35.95
C GLU A 607 -84.84 7.80 34.77
N GLY A 608 -86.17 7.92 34.88
CA GLY A 608 -87.09 8.33 33.81
C GLY A 608 -87.03 9.79 33.34
N GLY A 609 -85.83 10.32 33.07
CA GLY A 609 -85.60 11.63 32.47
C GLY A 609 -84.99 11.53 31.07
N ILE A 610 -85.73 11.99 30.04
CA ILE A 610 -85.22 12.09 28.67
C ILE A 610 -84.25 13.27 28.55
N LYS A 611 -82.94 13.02 28.41
CA LYS A 611 -81.95 14.07 28.11
C LYS A 611 -81.66 14.12 26.61
N SER A 612 -81.80 15.31 26.01
CA SER A 612 -81.42 15.54 24.62
C SER A 612 -79.89 15.64 24.50
N ALA A 613 -79.24 14.68 23.86
CA ALA A 613 -77.79 14.73 23.58
C ALA A 613 -77.57 15.14 22.13
N ALA A 614 -76.56 15.98 21.84
CA ALA A 614 -76.26 16.35 20.45
C ALA A 614 -75.83 15.11 19.63
N ALA A 615 -76.27 15.02 18.37
CA ALA A 615 -75.92 13.92 17.49
C ALA A 615 -74.39 13.88 17.24
N PRO A 616 -73.74 12.71 17.31
CA PRO A 616 -72.29 12.63 17.19
C PRO A 616 -71.83 13.02 15.77
N VAL A 617 -70.78 13.84 15.72
CA VAL A 617 -70.11 14.27 14.49
C VAL A 617 -69.12 13.19 14.03
N SER A 618 -68.97 13.01 12.72
CA SER A 618 -68.09 11.99 12.12
C SER A 618 -66.61 12.22 12.47
N ILE A 619 -65.98 11.23 13.10
CA ILE A 619 -64.56 11.26 13.50
C ILE A 619 -63.57 11.13 12.31
N TRP A 620 -64.05 10.72 11.14
CA TRP A 620 -63.20 10.40 9.98
C TRP A 620 -62.38 11.59 9.48
N ARG A 621 -62.90 12.82 9.57
CA ARG A 621 -62.17 14.03 9.15
C ARG A 621 -60.94 14.27 10.02
N THR A 622 -61.08 14.08 11.33
CA THR A 622 -59.98 14.14 12.27
C THR A 622 -58.97 13.04 11.99
N TYR A 623 -59.42 11.83 11.65
CA TYR A 623 -58.53 10.72 11.30
C TYR A 623 -57.73 10.97 10.01
N PHE A 624 -58.35 11.51 8.96
CA PHE A 624 -57.65 11.87 7.73
C PHE A 624 -56.59 12.95 7.97
N ILE A 625 -56.92 13.99 8.75
CA ILE A 625 -55.96 15.03 9.11
C ILE A 625 -54.82 14.47 9.97
N ALA A 626 -55.12 13.53 10.87
CA ALA A 626 -54.10 12.84 11.66
C ALA A 626 -53.17 11.97 10.81
N ASN A 627 -53.70 11.28 9.79
CA ASN A 627 -52.90 10.50 8.85
C ASN A 627 -51.94 11.39 8.04
N GLU A 628 -52.46 12.48 7.47
CA GLU A 628 -51.67 13.46 6.72
C GLU A 628 -50.58 14.10 7.59
N TRP A 629 -50.89 14.41 8.86
CA TRP A 629 -49.90 14.91 9.82
C TRP A 629 -48.77 13.89 10.06
N ASN A 630 -49.09 12.60 10.18
CA ASN A 630 -48.10 11.54 10.34
C ASN A 630 -47.21 11.40 9.09
N GLU A 631 -47.79 11.49 7.90
CA GLU A 631 -47.04 11.44 6.64
C GLU A 631 -46.03 12.60 6.56
N ILE A 632 -46.46 13.84 6.84
CA ILE A 632 -45.58 15.04 6.85
C ILE A 632 -44.38 14.89 7.78
N GLN A 633 -44.50 14.15 8.90
CA GLN A 633 -43.38 13.94 9.83
C GLN A 633 -42.25 13.10 9.24
N THR A 634 -42.54 12.29 8.22
CA THR A 634 -41.60 11.34 7.61
C THR A 634 -41.08 11.78 6.23
N VAL A 635 -41.66 12.83 5.65
CA VAL A 635 -41.25 13.37 4.34
C VAL A 635 -39.77 13.76 4.36
N ARG A 636 -39.02 13.21 3.40
CA ARG A 636 -37.60 13.50 3.19
C ARG A 636 -37.42 14.27 1.89
N LYS A 637 -36.48 15.22 1.89
CA LYS A 637 -36.10 15.95 0.66
C LYS A 637 -35.28 15.11 -0.33
N ILE A 638 -34.77 13.96 0.11
CA ILE A 638 -33.83 13.12 -0.63
C ILE A 638 -34.37 11.69 -0.61
N ASN A 639 -34.32 11.00 -1.74
CA ASN A 639 -34.65 9.58 -1.84
C ASN A 639 -33.45 8.75 -1.34
N PRO A 640 -33.58 8.03 -0.21
CA PRO A 640 -32.46 7.29 0.37
C PRO A 640 -32.02 6.09 -0.48
N LEU A 641 -32.93 5.45 -1.22
CA LEU A 641 -32.61 4.33 -2.09
C LEU A 641 -31.75 4.79 -3.27
N PHE A 642 -32.19 5.86 -3.95
CA PHE A 642 -31.43 6.45 -5.05
C PHE A 642 -30.07 6.97 -4.56
N GLN A 643 -30.02 7.61 -3.39
CA GLN A 643 -28.77 8.09 -2.79
C GLN A 643 -27.73 6.96 -2.66
N VAL A 644 -28.11 5.82 -2.05
CA VAL A 644 -27.20 4.70 -1.83
C VAL A 644 -26.76 4.07 -3.16
N LEU A 645 -27.70 3.83 -4.08
CA LEU A 645 -27.40 3.21 -5.38
C LEU A 645 -26.48 4.09 -6.23
N ALA A 646 -26.74 5.40 -6.28
CA ALA A 646 -25.92 6.34 -7.02
C ALA A 646 -24.51 6.44 -6.44
N VAL A 647 -24.37 6.51 -5.11
CA VAL A 647 -23.05 6.53 -4.46
C VAL A 647 -22.27 5.25 -4.75
N LEU A 648 -22.90 4.07 -4.63
CA LEU A 648 -22.26 2.79 -4.94
C LEU A 648 -21.87 2.67 -6.42
N PHE A 649 -22.70 3.18 -7.33
CA PHE A 649 -22.39 3.23 -8.76
C PHE A 649 -21.10 4.02 -9.02
N PHE A 650 -20.97 5.24 -8.48
CA PHE A 650 -19.75 6.03 -8.69
C PHE A 650 -18.52 5.44 -7.98
N LEU A 651 -18.68 4.90 -6.77
CA LEU A 651 -17.57 4.30 -6.03
C LEU A 651 -17.04 3.03 -6.72
N GLU A 652 -17.89 2.05 -6.99
CA GLU A 652 -17.46 0.71 -7.42
C GLU A 652 -17.56 0.48 -8.92
N VAL A 653 -18.59 1.02 -9.60
CA VAL A 653 -18.78 0.78 -11.05
C VAL A 653 -17.92 1.74 -11.86
N VAL A 654 -17.93 3.04 -11.53
CA VAL A 654 -17.07 4.04 -12.18
C VAL A 654 -15.63 3.96 -11.67
N GLY A 655 -15.43 3.42 -10.46
CA GLY A 655 -14.10 3.19 -9.88
C GLY A 655 -13.54 4.39 -9.11
N PHE A 656 -14.38 5.30 -8.60
CA PHE A 656 -13.91 6.41 -7.76
C PHE A 656 -13.30 5.92 -6.46
N SER A 657 -13.62 4.69 -6.03
CA SER A 657 -12.95 4.03 -4.91
C SER A 657 -11.43 4.13 -5.08
N ASN A 658 -10.88 3.85 -6.27
CA ASN A 658 -9.44 3.89 -6.57
C ASN A 658 -8.72 5.23 -6.27
N LEU A 659 -9.45 6.34 -6.14
CA LEU A 659 -8.88 7.63 -5.71
C LEU A 659 -8.49 7.62 -4.22
N ALA A 660 -8.97 6.66 -3.43
CA ALA A 660 -8.60 6.50 -2.03
C ALA A 660 -7.32 5.68 -1.79
N LEU A 661 -6.68 5.17 -2.86
CA LEU A 661 -5.41 4.45 -2.78
C LEU A 661 -4.25 5.41 -2.43
N MET A 662 -3.33 4.96 -1.58
CA MET A 662 -2.11 5.70 -1.18
C MET A 662 -1.02 5.71 -2.28
N ASP A 663 -1.37 6.18 -3.46
CA ASP A 663 -0.43 6.32 -4.57
C ASP A 663 -0.59 7.62 -5.35
N SER A 664 0.41 7.94 -6.19
CA SER A 664 0.42 9.18 -6.97
C SER A 664 -0.54 9.17 -8.17
N SER A 665 -1.15 8.02 -8.48
CA SER A 665 -2.06 7.88 -9.62
C SER A 665 -3.46 8.43 -9.31
N SER A 666 -3.99 9.22 -10.26
CA SER A 666 -5.39 9.67 -10.26
C SER A 666 -6.28 8.83 -11.19
N SER A 667 -5.80 7.67 -11.67
CA SER A 667 -6.56 6.81 -12.57
C SER A 667 -7.73 6.14 -11.84
N LEU A 668 -8.92 6.23 -12.45
CA LEU A 668 -10.13 5.54 -12.00
C LEU A 668 -10.12 4.05 -12.32
N THR A 669 -9.33 3.64 -13.32
CA THR A 669 -9.19 2.24 -13.74
C THR A 669 -7.82 1.71 -13.35
N ARG A 670 -7.78 0.43 -12.97
CA ARG A 670 -6.56 -0.30 -12.60
C ARG A 670 -6.46 -1.58 -13.41
N SER A 671 -5.26 -1.89 -13.89
CA SER A 671 -4.98 -3.18 -14.51
C SER A 671 -4.76 -4.24 -13.44
N SER A 672 -5.09 -5.49 -13.74
CA SER A 672 -4.89 -6.65 -12.84
C SER A 672 -3.42 -6.89 -12.48
N GLU A 673 -2.51 -6.47 -13.35
CA GLU A 673 -1.05 -6.58 -13.20
C GLU A 673 -0.44 -5.45 -12.36
N SER A 674 -1.19 -4.36 -12.13
CA SER A 674 -0.71 -3.25 -11.32
C SER A 674 -0.73 -3.58 -9.84
N TYR A 675 0.22 -3.00 -9.09
CA TYR A 675 0.20 -3.06 -7.64
C TYR A 675 -0.92 -2.18 -7.09
N ILE A 676 -1.65 -2.69 -6.10
CA ILE A 676 -2.72 -1.97 -5.40
C ILE A 676 -2.17 -1.51 -4.05
N ALA A 677 -1.93 -0.21 -3.93
CA ALA A 677 -1.51 0.40 -2.67
C ALA A 677 -2.59 0.24 -1.58
N PRO A 678 -2.22 0.25 -0.29
CA PRO A 678 -3.20 0.26 0.79
C PRO A 678 -4.11 1.50 0.72
N TRP A 679 -5.31 1.35 1.28
CA TRP A 679 -6.32 2.41 1.34
C TRP A 679 -6.00 3.42 2.45
N SER A 680 -6.06 4.72 2.16
CA SER A 680 -6.07 5.75 3.21
C SER A 680 -7.47 5.94 3.78
N ARG A 681 -7.57 6.03 5.11
CA ARG A 681 -8.86 6.25 5.79
C ARG A 681 -9.38 7.65 5.49
N ILE A 682 -8.49 8.64 5.46
CA ILE A 682 -8.82 10.04 5.17
C ILE A 682 -9.31 10.19 3.72
N LEU A 683 -8.57 9.65 2.74
CA LEU A 683 -8.99 9.75 1.34
C LEU A 683 -10.30 9.00 1.09
N ARG A 684 -10.46 7.81 1.69
CA ARG A 684 -11.70 7.03 1.59
C ARG A 684 -12.90 7.79 2.14
N PHE A 685 -12.74 8.44 3.31
CA PHE A 685 -13.76 9.31 3.88
C PHE A 685 -14.05 10.52 2.98
N GLY A 686 -13.01 11.17 2.45
CA GLY A 686 -13.11 12.31 1.54
C GLY A 686 -13.91 12.00 0.29
N VAL A 687 -13.51 10.98 -0.48
CA VAL A 687 -14.21 10.57 -1.71
C VAL A 687 -15.66 10.20 -1.43
N SER A 688 -15.89 9.38 -0.40
CA SER A 688 -17.24 8.89 -0.06
C SER A 688 -18.15 10.04 0.35
N THR A 689 -17.66 10.96 1.18
CA THR A 689 -18.48 12.07 1.68
C THR A 689 -18.77 13.10 0.60
N VAL A 690 -17.81 13.39 -0.28
CA VAL A 690 -18.04 14.30 -1.41
C VAL A 690 -19.10 13.76 -2.36
N LEU A 691 -19.01 12.48 -2.74
CA LEU A 691 -20.03 11.85 -3.56
C LEU A 691 -21.40 11.91 -2.89
N TRP A 692 -21.46 11.59 -1.59
CA TRP A 692 -22.70 11.65 -0.83
C TRP A 692 -23.31 13.05 -0.84
N LEU A 693 -22.52 14.09 -0.56
CA LEU A 693 -22.98 15.48 -0.51
C LEU A 693 -23.38 16.00 -1.90
N VAL A 694 -22.60 15.72 -2.94
CA VAL A 694 -22.90 16.18 -4.32
C VAL A 694 -24.21 15.56 -4.82
N ILE A 695 -24.39 14.25 -4.65
CA ILE A 695 -25.63 13.56 -5.09
C ILE A 695 -26.83 14.05 -4.28
N ALA A 696 -26.67 14.27 -2.97
CA ALA A 696 -27.72 14.83 -2.13
C ALA A 696 -28.13 16.24 -2.58
N MET A 697 -27.15 17.11 -2.89
CA MET A 697 -27.39 18.46 -3.39
C MET A 697 -28.09 18.44 -4.75
N LEU A 698 -27.67 17.56 -5.67
CA LEU A 698 -28.33 17.40 -6.97
C LEU A 698 -29.80 16.99 -6.82
N GLN A 699 -30.11 16.04 -5.92
CA GLN A 699 -31.51 15.66 -5.64
C GLN A 699 -32.34 16.84 -5.13
N ILE A 700 -31.79 17.62 -4.19
CA ILE A 700 -32.47 18.81 -3.66
C ILE A 700 -32.70 19.84 -4.77
N SER A 701 -31.70 20.09 -5.62
CA SER A 701 -31.80 21.04 -6.74
C SER A 701 -32.84 20.60 -7.77
N VAL A 702 -32.86 19.32 -8.16
CA VAL A 702 -33.87 18.77 -9.07
C VAL A 702 -35.27 18.95 -8.47
N PHE A 703 -35.46 18.62 -7.19
CA PHE A 703 -36.76 18.76 -6.52
C PHE A 703 -37.22 20.22 -6.42
N LEU A 704 -36.30 21.16 -6.15
CA LEU A 704 -36.60 22.61 -6.08
C LEU A 704 -36.90 23.23 -7.45
N LEU A 705 -36.27 22.74 -8.51
CA LEU A 705 -36.45 23.24 -9.88
C LEU A 705 -37.63 22.57 -10.60
N SER A 706 -38.22 21.53 -10.01
CA SER A 706 -39.03 20.57 -10.74
C SER A 706 -40.31 21.17 -11.34
N HIS A 707 -41.08 22.03 -10.67
CA HIS A 707 -42.50 22.13 -11.07
C HIS A 707 -43.14 23.52 -11.09
N ARG A 708 -43.13 24.16 -12.27
CA ARG A 708 -44.03 25.27 -12.64
C ARG A 708 -45.44 24.78 -13.02
N CYS A 709 -45.55 23.58 -13.57
CA CYS A 709 -46.78 23.06 -14.19
C CYS A 709 -47.22 21.70 -13.62
N PHE A 710 -46.76 21.31 -12.44
CA PHE A 710 -47.13 20.04 -11.83
C PHE A 710 -47.65 20.25 -10.41
N GLY A 711 -48.62 19.44 -10.00
CA GLY A 711 -49.28 19.55 -8.71
C GLY A 711 -50.15 18.33 -8.43
N TYR A 712 -51.03 18.47 -7.44
CA TYR A 712 -51.96 17.41 -7.03
C TYR A 712 -53.38 17.93 -7.14
N TYR A 713 -54.30 17.06 -7.58
CA TYR A 713 -55.72 17.36 -7.70
C TYR A 713 -56.53 16.32 -6.96
N ILE A 714 -57.49 16.80 -6.17
CA ILE A 714 -58.49 15.98 -5.50
C ILE A 714 -59.85 16.40 -6.07
N HIS A 715 -60.58 15.46 -6.68
CA HIS A 715 -61.81 15.78 -7.41
C HIS A 715 -62.93 16.24 -6.48
N GLY A 716 -63.16 15.53 -5.38
CA GLY A 716 -64.00 15.97 -4.26
C GLY A 716 -65.45 16.37 -4.59
N ARG A 717 -65.98 16.04 -5.78
CA ARG A 717 -67.34 16.38 -6.21
C ARG A 717 -68.35 15.44 -5.56
N SER A 718 -69.36 15.98 -4.88
CA SER A 718 -70.48 15.19 -4.38
C SER A 718 -71.33 14.67 -5.56
N VAL A 719 -71.64 13.38 -5.54
CA VAL A 719 -72.50 12.72 -6.54
C VAL A 719 -73.98 13.02 -6.31
N HIS A 720 -74.32 13.68 -5.20
CA HIS A 720 -75.67 14.04 -4.81
C HIS A 720 -75.97 15.55 -4.95
N GLY A 721 -75.13 16.30 -5.67
CA GLY A 721 -75.30 17.74 -5.93
C GLY A 721 -74.97 18.65 -4.74
N HIS A 722 -75.15 18.15 -3.51
CA HIS A 722 -74.77 18.80 -2.26
C HIS A 722 -73.96 17.83 -1.38
N ALA A 723 -72.97 18.35 -0.64
CA ALA A 723 -72.12 17.55 0.24
C ALA A 723 -72.55 17.66 1.71
N ASP A 724 -73.42 18.62 2.04
CA ASP A 724 -73.76 19.05 3.39
C ASP A 724 -75.17 18.61 3.84
N THR A 725 -75.46 17.32 3.75
CA THR A 725 -76.79 16.78 4.11
C THR A 725 -76.92 16.41 5.60
N ASN A 726 -78.13 16.05 6.05
CA ASN A 726 -78.39 15.48 7.38
C ASN A 726 -78.11 13.95 7.40
N MET A 727 -78.15 13.31 8.58
CA MET A 727 -77.77 11.89 8.73
C MET A 727 -78.70 10.91 8.00
N GLU A 728 -80.01 11.20 7.94
CA GLU A 728 -80.99 10.38 7.24
C GLU A 728 -80.75 10.43 5.73
N GLU A 729 -80.57 11.65 5.21
CA GLU A 729 -80.27 11.91 3.81
C GLU A 729 -78.87 11.38 3.42
N MET A 730 -77.89 11.46 4.32
CA MET A 730 -76.56 10.85 4.11
C MET A 730 -76.65 9.32 4.09
N ASN A 731 -77.44 8.70 4.97
CA ASN A 731 -77.62 7.25 4.97
C ASN A 731 -78.37 6.79 3.71
N MET A 732 -79.37 7.55 3.25
CA MET A 732 -80.04 7.31 1.97
C MET A 732 -79.07 7.47 0.78
N ASN A 733 -78.19 8.47 0.83
CA ASN A 733 -77.15 8.70 -0.17
C ASN A 733 -76.11 7.58 -0.18
N LEU A 734 -75.61 7.14 0.99
CA LEU A 734 -74.70 5.99 1.11
C LEU A 734 -75.35 4.68 0.70
N LYS A 735 -76.63 4.48 1.00
CA LYS A 735 -77.39 3.32 0.54
C LYS A 735 -77.55 3.32 -0.98
N ARG A 736 -77.81 4.49 -1.58
CA ARG A 736 -77.83 4.68 -3.04
C ARG A 736 -76.45 4.45 -3.66
N GLU A 737 -75.36 4.90 -3.03
CA GLU A 737 -73.99 4.60 -3.47
C GLU A 737 -73.69 3.10 -3.38
N ALA A 738 -74.04 2.44 -2.28
CA ALA A 738 -73.84 1.00 -2.07
C ALA A 738 -74.68 0.12 -3.04
N GLU A 739 -75.87 0.59 -3.40
CA GLU A 739 -76.77 -0.07 -4.36
C GLU A 739 -76.46 0.33 -5.83
N ASN A 740 -75.40 1.13 -6.08
CA ASN A 740 -75.05 1.69 -7.40
C ASN A 740 -76.20 2.47 -8.09
N LEU A 741 -77.08 3.08 -7.29
CA LEU A 741 -78.22 3.90 -7.74
C LEU A 741 -77.84 5.37 -8.03
N CYS A 742 -76.56 5.72 -7.93
CA CYS A 742 -76.00 7.02 -8.29
C CYS A 742 -74.64 6.88 -8.98
N SER A 743 -74.16 7.94 -9.62
CA SER A 743 -72.84 7.97 -10.25
C SER A 743 -71.73 7.74 -9.22
N GLN A 744 -70.62 7.10 -9.62
CA GLN A 744 -69.43 6.97 -8.79
C GLN A 744 -68.69 8.31 -8.62
N ARG A 745 -67.86 8.42 -7.57
CA ARG A 745 -67.27 9.69 -7.12
C ARG A 745 -66.00 10.12 -7.88
N GLY A 746 -65.48 9.30 -8.77
CA GLY A 746 -64.26 9.57 -9.51
C GLY A 746 -64.42 10.62 -10.59
N LEU A 747 -63.28 11.12 -11.06
CA LEU A 747 -63.22 12.15 -12.12
C LEU A 747 -63.76 11.65 -13.48
N LEU A 748 -63.59 10.35 -13.75
CA LEU A 748 -64.16 9.69 -14.94
C LEU A 748 -65.49 9.03 -14.60
N PRO A 749 -66.44 8.96 -15.56
CA PRO A 749 -67.71 8.25 -15.37
C PRO A 749 -67.45 6.80 -14.94
N ASN A 750 -68.16 6.32 -13.92
CA ASN A 750 -68.04 4.95 -13.39
C ASN A 750 -66.61 4.60 -12.91
N THR A 751 -65.92 5.56 -12.30
CA THR A 751 -64.69 5.30 -11.55
C THR A 751 -64.79 5.84 -10.13
N ASP A 752 -64.04 5.28 -9.18
CA ASP A 752 -63.99 5.74 -7.78
C ASP A 752 -62.74 6.59 -7.46
N GLY A 753 -61.81 6.72 -8.41
CA GLY A 753 -60.54 7.43 -8.22
C GLY A 753 -60.73 8.93 -8.07
N GLN A 754 -60.40 9.48 -6.89
CA GLN A 754 -60.57 10.91 -6.58
C GLN A 754 -59.26 11.68 -6.49
N THR A 755 -58.12 11.01 -6.44
CA THR A 755 -56.80 11.63 -6.25
C THR A 755 -55.95 11.45 -7.50
N PHE A 756 -55.35 12.55 -7.96
CA PHE A 756 -54.59 12.60 -9.20
C PHE A 756 -53.34 13.43 -9.02
N GLN A 757 -52.23 12.97 -9.62
CA GLN A 757 -51.09 13.85 -9.86
C GLN A 757 -51.33 14.55 -11.19
N ILE A 758 -51.22 15.87 -11.23
CA ILE A 758 -51.55 16.67 -12.42
C ILE A 758 -50.29 17.29 -13.02
N SER A 759 -50.20 17.21 -14.34
CA SER A 759 -49.24 17.96 -15.15
C SER A 759 -50.04 18.83 -16.12
N ILE A 760 -50.06 20.15 -15.88
CA ILE A 760 -50.90 21.10 -16.62
C ILE A 760 -50.18 21.66 -17.84
N SER A 761 -50.91 21.90 -18.92
CA SER A 761 -50.33 22.47 -20.14
C SER A 761 -49.88 23.92 -19.92
N GLY A 762 -48.92 24.38 -20.72
CA GLY A 762 -48.39 25.75 -20.63
C GLY A 762 -49.48 26.82 -20.81
N LYS A 763 -50.48 26.57 -21.66
CA LYS A 763 -51.62 27.47 -21.89
C LYS A 763 -52.54 27.58 -20.66
N MET A 764 -52.87 26.44 -20.04
CA MET A 764 -53.67 26.39 -18.81
C MET A 764 -52.95 27.14 -17.69
N ARG A 765 -51.64 26.91 -17.54
CA ARG A 765 -50.81 27.59 -16.54
C ARG A 765 -50.75 29.11 -16.75
N GLN A 766 -50.62 29.58 -17.99
CA GLN A 766 -50.60 31.02 -18.29
C GLN A 766 -51.92 31.72 -17.91
N GLN A 767 -53.07 31.07 -18.16
CA GLN A 767 -54.37 31.61 -17.75
C GLN A 767 -54.54 31.58 -16.23
N TYR A 768 -54.11 30.50 -15.58
CA TYR A 768 -54.04 30.41 -14.12
C TYR A 768 -53.20 31.54 -13.53
N ASP A 769 -51.98 31.75 -14.03
CA ASP A 769 -51.05 32.79 -13.56
C ASP A 769 -51.65 34.20 -13.74
N ARG A 770 -52.33 34.48 -14.87
CA ARG A 770 -52.99 35.77 -15.11
C ARG A 770 -54.10 36.07 -14.08
N ILE A 771 -54.92 35.08 -13.74
CA ILE A 771 -55.98 35.23 -12.74
C ILE A 771 -55.36 35.33 -11.33
N HIS A 772 -54.31 34.55 -11.07
CA HIS A 772 -53.60 34.52 -9.78
C HIS A 772 -52.78 35.78 -9.49
N GLU A 773 -52.19 36.40 -10.51
CA GLU A 773 -51.47 37.68 -10.39
C GLU A 773 -52.41 38.79 -9.90
N THR A 774 -53.67 38.75 -10.35
CA THR A 774 -54.73 39.67 -9.90
C THR A 774 -55.08 39.47 -8.41
N LEU A 775 -54.90 38.25 -7.87
CA LEU A 775 -55.07 37.94 -6.44
C LEU A 775 -53.85 38.36 -5.59
N THR A 776 -52.65 38.41 -6.18
CA THR A 776 -51.37 38.58 -5.45
C THR A 776 -50.74 39.96 -5.57
N ARG A 777 -51.27 40.87 -6.41
CA ARG A 777 -50.81 42.27 -6.54
C ARG A 777 -51.08 43.09 -5.26
N LYS A 778 -50.32 42.82 -4.21
CA LYS A 778 -50.34 43.52 -2.91
C LYS A 778 -49.09 44.35 -2.64
N HIS A 779 -48.09 44.37 -3.53
CA HIS A 779 -46.86 45.15 -3.33
C HIS A 779 -46.34 45.79 -4.63
N GLY A 780 -46.98 46.89 -5.03
CA GLY A 780 -46.32 47.94 -5.81
C GLY A 780 -45.91 49.08 -4.86
N PRO A 781 -44.89 49.91 -5.18
CA PRO A 781 -44.44 50.96 -4.28
C PRO A 781 -45.59 51.92 -3.96
N ALA A 782 -45.83 52.10 -2.66
CA ALA A 782 -46.89 52.94 -2.13
C ALA A 782 -46.65 54.41 -2.48
N ARG A 783 -47.20 54.89 -3.59
CA ARG A 783 -47.51 56.30 -3.80
C ARG A 783 -48.86 56.42 -4.46
N LEU A 784 -49.80 56.98 -3.69
CA LEU A 784 -51.12 57.49 -4.08
C LEU A 784 -52.17 56.44 -4.47
N LEU A 785 -53.03 56.04 -3.52
CA LEU A 785 -54.49 56.25 -3.58
C LEU A 785 -55.23 55.55 -2.43
N ASP A 786 -56.31 56.22 -2.02
CA ASP A 786 -57.31 55.85 -1.04
C ASP A 786 -58.05 54.53 -1.35
N SER A 787 -58.66 53.98 -0.29
CA SER A 787 -59.66 52.89 -0.23
C SER A 787 -59.16 51.47 0.06
N SER A 788 -59.28 51.04 1.32
CA SER A 788 -59.16 49.65 1.77
C SER A 788 -60.36 48.77 1.36
N ALA A 789 -61.47 49.39 0.92
CA ALA A 789 -62.70 48.71 0.53
C ALA A 789 -62.62 48.02 -0.84
N THR A 790 -61.80 48.53 -1.77
CA THR A 790 -61.72 48.02 -3.15
C THR A 790 -60.87 46.75 -3.28
N THR A 791 -59.89 46.55 -2.38
CA THR A 791 -58.97 45.39 -2.40
C THR A 791 -59.65 44.08 -2.04
N PHE A 792 -60.58 44.10 -1.07
CA PHE A 792 -61.34 42.91 -0.67
C PHE A 792 -62.32 42.47 -1.76
N GLU A 793 -63.01 43.43 -2.39
CA GLU A 793 -63.96 43.17 -3.46
C GLU A 793 -63.25 42.62 -4.72
N GLN A 794 -62.08 43.17 -5.07
CA GLN A 794 -61.22 42.64 -6.14
C GLN A 794 -60.73 41.22 -5.84
N SER A 795 -60.32 40.92 -4.60
CA SER A 795 -59.90 39.57 -4.20
C SER A 795 -61.05 38.56 -4.29
N THR A 796 -62.27 38.98 -3.92
CA THR A 796 -63.48 38.15 -3.99
C THR A 796 -63.88 37.89 -5.45
N LYS A 797 -63.81 38.91 -6.31
CA LYS A 797 -64.10 38.79 -7.75
C LYS A 797 -63.09 37.88 -8.46
N ALA A 798 -61.81 38.01 -8.13
CA ALA A 798 -60.74 37.18 -8.69
C ALA A 798 -60.86 35.72 -8.19
N TYR A 799 -61.26 35.50 -6.94
CA TYR A 799 -61.57 34.17 -6.40
C TYR A 799 -62.74 33.51 -7.15
N HIS A 800 -63.86 34.21 -7.36
CA HIS A 800 -64.98 33.69 -8.15
C HIS A 800 -64.58 33.41 -9.61
N THR A 801 -63.73 34.24 -10.19
CA THR A 801 -63.20 34.05 -11.55
C THR A 801 -62.32 32.80 -11.62
N MET A 802 -61.46 32.58 -10.62
CA MET A 802 -60.62 31.39 -10.52
C MET A 802 -61.45 30.11 -10.37
N ASN A 803 -62.44 30.10 -9.46
CA ASN A 803 -63.32 28.94 -9.27
C ASN A 803 -64.12 28.61 -10.54
N LYS A 804 -64.65 29.63 -11.23
CA LYS A 804 -65.37 29.41 -12.48
C LYS A 804 -64.46 28.85 -13.56
N PHE A 805 -63.23 29.37 -13.69
CA PHE A 805 -62.24 28.90 -14.64
C PHE A 805 -61.84 27.44 -14.38
N LEU A 806 -61.45 27.11 -13.15
CA LEU A 806 -61.06 25.75 -12.77
C LEU A 806 -62.23 24.76 -12.90
N GLY A 807 -63.45 25.16 -12.52
CA GLY A 807 -64.65 24.34 -12.73
C GLY A 807 -64.91 24.06 -14.22
N SER A 808 -64.85 25.08 -15.07
CA SER A 808 -65.00 24.92 -16.52
C SER A 808 -63.88 24.11 -17.18
N PHE A 809 -62.67 24.14 -16.63
CA PHE A 809 -61.56 23.30 -17.08
C PHE A 809 -61.81 21.82 -16.76
N ILE A 810 -62.29 21.50 -15.55
CA ILE A 810 -62.64 20.13 -15.17
C ILE A 810 -63.86 19.61 -15.96
N ASP A 811 -64.85 20.47 -16.25
CA ASP A 811 -66.01 20.09 -17.06
C ASP A 811 -65.72 20.03 -18.58
N HIS A 812 -64.44 19.98 -19.00
CA HIS A 812 -64.01 19.89 -20.41
C HIS A 812 -64.53 21.02 -21.33
N VAL A 813 -64.86 22.20 -20.79
CA VAL A 813 -65.43 23.33 -21.56
C VAL A 813 -64.40 23.95 -22.52
N HIS A 814 -63.12 23.95 -22.14
CA HIS A 814 -62.03 24.54 -22.91
C HIS A 814 -61.29 23.48 -23.75
N LYS A 815 -61.73 23.23 -24.99
CA LYS A 815 -61.15 22.22 -25.90
C LYS A 815 -59.65 22.45 -26.20
N ASP A 816 -59.20 23.69 -26.14
CA ASP A 816 -57.83 24.15 -26.41
C ASP A 816 -56.89 24.04 -25.19
N MET A 817 -57.43 23.77 -24.01
CA MET A 817 -56.72 23.58 -22.75
C MET A 817 -57.25 22.33 -22.03
N ASP A 818 -57.63 21.31 -22.79
CA ASP A 818 -58.30 20.12 -22.29
C ASP A 818 -57.35 19.19 -21.50
N TYR A 819 -57.87 18.16 -20.82
CA TYR A 819 -57.06 17.17 -20.10
C TYR A 819 -57.40 15.71 -20.44
N ILE A 820 -56.45 14.82 -20.14
CA ILE A 820 -56.61 13.36 -20.23
C ILE A 820 -56.25 12.69 -18.91
N VAL A 821 -56.90 11.58 -18.59
CA VAL A 821 -56.59 10.75 -17.41
C VAL A 821 -55.86 9.49 -17.89
N LYS A 822 -54.70 9.15 -17.29
CA LYS A 822 -53.92 7.95 -17.64
C LYS A 822 -53.20 7.35 -16.43
N ASP A 823 -52.80 6.09 -16.51
CA ASP A 823 -51.91 5.48 -15.53
C ASP A 823 -50.43 5.82 -15.81
N LYS A 824 -49.61 5.89 -14.75
CA LYS A 824 -48.14 5.95 -14.89
C LYS A 824 -47.60 4.62 -15.40
N LEU A 825 -46.65 4.66 -16.34
CA LEU A 825 -45.88 3.49 -16.76
C LEU A 825 -45.07 2.93 -15.58
N LEU A 826 -44.73 1.64 -15.61
CA LEU A 826 -43.93 0.98 -14.56
C LEU A 826 -42.63 1.75 -14.27
N LEU A 827 -41.95 2.21 -15.32
CA LEU A 827 -40.71 2.96 -15.22
C LEU A 827 -40.91 4.39 -14.67
N GLU A 828 -42.00 5.06 -15.02
CA GLU A 828 -42.38 6.37 -14.46
C GLU A 828 -42.68 6.28 -12.95
N ARG A 829 -43.26 5.16 -12.49
CA ARG A 829 -43.49 4.88 -11.07
C ARG A 829 -42.20 4.64 -10.28
N ILE A 830 -41.22 3.94 -10.87
CA ILE A 830 -39.95 3.62 -10.20
C ILE A 830 -39.05 4.86 -10.09
N ILE A 831 -39.00 5.67 -11.15
CA ILE A 831 -38.10 6.82 -11.26
C ILE A 831 -38.71 8.08 -10.63
N GLY A 832 -40.03 8.12 -10.44
CA GLY A 832 -40.73 9.29 -9.91
C GLY A 832 -40.68 10.48 -10.87
N MET A 833 -40.61 10.21 -12.18
CA MET A 833 -40.49 11.19 -13.25
C MET A 833 -41.43 10.82 -14.40
N GLU A 834 -42.19 11.79 -14.90
CA GLU A 834 -43.07 11.62 -16.06
C GLU A 834 -42.31 11.81 -17.37
N PHE A 835 -42.43 10.89 -18.32
CA PHE A 835 -41.73 10.99 -19.61
C PHE A 835 -42.49 11.81 -20.66
N MET A 836 -43.75 12.16 -20.39
CA MET A 836 -44.61 12.92 -21.30
C MET A 836 -44.79 14.37 -20.82
N GLU A 837 -44.36 15.32 -21.65
CA GLU A 837 -44.65 16.74 -21.46
C GLU A 837 -46.07 17.10 -21.94
N PRO A 838 -46.88 17.85 -21.16
CA PRO A 838 -48.24 18.25 -21.53
C PRO A 838 -48.23 19.42 -22.52
N MET A 839 -47.88 19.15 -23.78
CA MET A 839 -47.78 20.18 -24.85
C MET A 839 -49.16 20.74 -25.25
N GLU A 840 -50.12 19.86 -25.54
CA GLU A 840 -51.46 20.27 -26.02
C GLU A 840 -52.55 20.10 -24.96
N LYS A 841 -52.50 19.00 -24.19
CA LYS A 841 -53.46 18.68 -23.13
C LYS A 841 -52.78 18.48 -21.79
N SER A 842 -53.46 18.87 -20.71
CA SER A 842 -53.05 18.55 -19.35
C SER A 842 -53.23 17.06 -19.07
N ILE A 843 -52.47 16.49 -18.15
CA ILE A 843 -52.46 15.05 -17.86
C ILE A 843 -52.74 14.82 -16.37
N PHE A 844 -53.71 13.97 -16.09
CA PHE A 844 -54.08 13.51 -14.77
C PHE A 844 -53.63 12.06 -14.63
N TYR A 845 -52.67 11.82 -13.75
CA TYR A 845 -52.14 10.50 -13.49
C TYR A 845 -52.93 9.81 -12.38
N ASN A 846 -53.50 8.64 -12.68
CA ASN A 846 -54.05 7.72 -11.70
C ASN A 846 -52.93 7.17 -10.81
N GLY A 847 -53.03 7.37 -9.51
CA GLY A 847 -52.11 6.78 -8.57
C GLY A 847 -52.58 6.99 -7.14
N ASN A 848 -52.44 5.95 -6.32
CA ASN A 848 -52.43 6.13 -4.87
C ASN A 848 -51.37 7.19 -4.58
N VAL A 849 -51.82 8.31 -4.02
CA VAL A 849 -50.94 9.35 -3.50
C VAL A 849 -50.20 8.71 -2.33
N THR A 850 -49.08 8.07 -2.61
CA THR A 850 -48.06 7.82 -1.61
C THR A 850 -47.33 9.14 -1.47
N TYR A 851 -47.69 9.90 -0.45
CA TYR A 851 -47.02 11.13 -0.04
C TYR A 851 -45.53 10.91 0.29
#